data_AF-A0A167E7X5-F1
#
_entry.id   AF-A0A167E7X5-F1
#
_cell.length_a   1.000
_cell.length_b   1.000
_cell.length_c   1.000
_cell.angle_alpha   90.00
_cell.angle_beta   90.00
_cell.angle_gamma   90.00
#
_symmetry.space_group_name_H-M   'P 1'
#
loop_
_entity.id
_entity.type
_entity.pdbx_description
1 polymer ?
#
loop_
_entity_poly.entity_id
_entity_poly.type
_entity_poly.pdbx_seq_one_letter_code
_entity_poly.pdbx_strand_id
1 'polypeptide(L)'
;MAINRPARQGTAQRVGRYKTAMSPSTSSKLVVHSPPFPVVSTSHPSTLFLFVVSSQEGISRPLAVRFVPKSFFNPTQPARASIGRHPLSSLSTPFRAVRGAGRCESTVQLVTDTHELAILKFIPSFQTTQHKRNPTISWFYIMMGLSSVLATTLLALRLFSPGAFAAPAPVPAPVPQAATPNAAAGFWVSSIERRGTSAFGDVNYKIFRNVKDYGAKGDGSSDDTVAIQAAMDDGNRCGFGCDSQTTTPALVYFPTGTYVVSKPIVMKYYTHMVGDATALPTIKAAASFAGMAVIDANPYDNQGNNAHTNQNNFWKLVRNFNIDLTGMPFTSGAGIHWQVAQATSLQNIVFNMRTDGGEANVQQGIFIDNGSGGFMTDLTFNGGKYGAFMGSQQFTTRNLTFNNCKTAVYMNWNWLWTFQDVKINNCGVGIDMSNGGATSQTVGSVLLLDSVISNTPVGVLTAYNPSSPATNGSLILDNVDMSANVPAAVQIVDTKATVLPGNQKIASFIQGKTYTGAAGSGKAVQGAQDAIVKPPVLLASDGKVVTRSKPQYANVPASSFLSAKANGCKGDGKSDDTAAIQALFNKAGPNDIVYFDHGAYIISDTIEVPKDIKITGEVWPLLMANGAAFKDQANPKVMLRVGKAGDVGTFEMSDIIIQTQGPQPGAILMEYNIAGSTPGAAGLWDVHFRIGGSAGTQLQSDKCAKNPNVTAPANPECMGAYLLTHMTAESSGYFENTWWWVADHELDLADRKVQINIYNGRGVLCEATKGTWFWGTASEHSVLYNYQFNKASNVYMAHIQTETAYFQGNPDAKTPFTVNNAILDPNFETFCAGQSDKCARTWGVRAIDSKDILIYGAGLYSFFNNYDQVCVGQNNCQDHMVSLENSDVKFFGLSTKAAINMVTVNGKSAALDSDNRNNFCATVALFQAPL
;
A
#
# COMPACT_ATOMS: atom_id res chain seq x y z
N MET A 1 32.59 -0.87 -14.25
CA MET A 1 34.03 -0.73 -14.57
C MET A 1 34.18 -0.63 -16.08
N ALA A 2 35.10 0.17 -16.62
CA ALA A 2 35.17 0.46 -18.05
C ALA A 2 35.71 -0.70 -18.91
N ILE A 3 35.38 -0.68 -20.20
CA ILE A 3 35.77 -1.71 -21.18
C ILE A 3 37.20 -1.47 -21.65
N ASN A 4 38.00 -2.54 -21.76
CA ASN A 4 39.00 -2.63 -22.82
C ASN A 4 39.26 -4.10 -23.22
N ARG A 5 39.31 -4.37 -24.52
CA ARG A 5 39.87 -5.60 -25.13
C ARG A 5 41.20 -5.23 -25.78
N PRO A 6 42.12 -6.18 -25.98
CA PRO A 6 42.22 -6.72 -27.34
C PRO A 6 42.59 -8.22 -27.44
N ALA A 7 42.50 -8.72 -28.69
CA ALA A 7 43.17 -9.89 -29.24
C ALA A 7 42.75 -11.32 -28.81
N ARG A 8 43.07 -12.26 -29.71
CA ARG A 8 42.88 -13.73 -29.64
C ARG A 8 44.24 -14.41 -29.84
N GLN A 9 44.25 -15.75 -29.69
CA GLN A 9 45.34 -16.73 -29.88
C GLN A 9 46.12 -17.04 -28.59
N GLY A 10 46.40 -18.29 -28.23
CA GLY A 10 46.01 -19.56 -28.86
C GLY A 10 46.40 -20.79 -28.02
N THR A 11 45.98 -21.98 -28.43
CA THR A 11 46.51 -23.33 -28.05
C THR A 11 47.16 -23.46 -26.65
N ALA A 12 46.46 -23.92 -25.61
CA ALA A 12 46.12 -25.33 -25.36
C ALA A 12 47.33 -26.31 -25.26
N GLN A 13 47.65 -26.73 -24.03
CA GLN A 13 48.17 -28.09 -23.76
C GLN A 13 47.75 -28.56 -22.35
N ARG A 14 47.79 -29.88 -22.13
CA ARG A 14 47.45 -30.59 -20.88
C ARG A 14 48.74 -31.15 -20.22
N VAL A 15 48.54 -31.94 -19.16
CA VAL A 15 49.51 -32.80 -18.44
C VAL A 15 50.23 -32.05 -17.29
N GLY A 16 50.36 -32.62 -16.08
CA GLY A 16 49.97 -33.96 -15.63
C GLY A 16 49.78 -34.11 -14.12
N ARG A 17 49.45 -35.34 -13.70
CA ARG A 17 49.31 -35.75 -12.28
C ARG A 17 50.69 -36.04 -11.64
N TYR A 18 50.68 -36.16 -10.31
CA TYR A 18 51.47 -37.01 -9.38
C TYR A 18 51.80 -36.14 -8.15
N LYS A 19 51.13 -36.26 -6.99
CA LYS A 19 51.05 -37.33 -5.96
C LYS A 19 51.88 -36.96 -4.70
N THR A 20 51.37 -37.39 -3.54
CA THR A 20 52.08 -37.65 -2.27
C THR A 20 52.78 -36.50 -1.49
N ALA A 21 52.04 -36.00 -0.48
CA ALA A 21 52.29 -36.26 0.95
C ALA A 21 53.18 -35.33 1.83
N MET A 22 52.77 -35.26 3.10
CA MET A 22 53.49 -34.92 4.35
C MET A 22 53.90 -33.45 4.66
N SER A 23 53.18 -32.91 5.64
CA SER A 23 53.63 -31.99 6.71
C SER A 23 54.90 -32.55 7.42
N PRO A 24 55.76 -31.78 8.15
CA PRO A 24 55.34 -30.64 8.99
C PRO A 24 56.31 -29.45 9.23
N SER A 25 55.70 -28.40 9.82
CA SER A 25 56.22 -27.47 10.87
C SER A 25 57.60 -26.77 10.78
N THR A 26 57.55 -25.43 10.87
CA THR A 26 58.49 -24.51 11.61
C THR A 26 59.97 -24.40 11.14
N SER A 27 60.66 -23.25 11.19
CA SER A 27 60.34 -21.89 11.69
C SER A 27 61.27 -20.78 11.12
N SER A 28 60.76 -19.53 11.02
CA SER A 28 61.42 -18.22 11.26
C SER A 28 62.84 -17.92 10.72
N LYS A 29 63.12 -16.81 9.99
CA LYS A 29 63.21 -15.42 10.52
C LYS A 29 63.53 -14.35 9.43
N LEU A 30 62.92 -13.16 9.54
CA LEU A 30 63.41 -11.77 9.24
C LEU A 30 63.95 -11.44 7.81
N VAL A 31 64.01 -10.19 7.30
CA VAL A 31 63.89 -8.82 7.88
C VAL A 31 62.93 -7.91 7.05
N VAL A 32 61.81 -7.52 7.66
CA VAL A 32 61.28 -6.15 7.91
C VAL A 32 61.68 -4.95 7.00
N HIS A 33 60.66 -4.27 6.43
CA HIS A 33 60.35 -2.84 6.66
C HIS A 33 58.84 -2.58 6.46
N SER A 34 58.27 -1.62 7.19
CA SER A 34 56.81 -1.42 7.42
C SER A 34 56.39 0.04 7.09
N PRO A 35 55.11 0.49 7.12
CA PRO A 35 54.12 0.32 8.22
C PRO A 35 52.68 -0.08 7.79
N PRO A 36 52.00 -0.92 8.60
CA PRO A 36 50.67 -0.54 9.12
C PRO A 36 50.35 -1.12 10.53
N PHE A 37 49.56 -0.42 11.36
CA PHE A 37 48.98 -0.91 12.65
C PHE A 37 47.95 0.11 13.21
N PRO A 38 47.10 -0.24 14.22
CA PRO A 38 46.84 -1.56 14.79
C PRO A 38 45.36 -1.98 14.96
N VAL A 39 45.17 -3.30 15.09
CA VAL A 39 44.08 -3.93 15.86
C VAL A 39 44.75 -4.89 16.86
N VAL A 40 44.22 -4.99 18.09
CA VAL A 40 44.77 -5.84 19.17
C VAL A 40 43.64 -6.60 19.86
N SER A 41 43.88 -7.87 20.22
CA SER A 41 42.95 -8.75 20.95
C SER A 41 43.36 -8.89 22.43
N THR A 42 42.44 -9.13 23.36
CA THR A 42 41.96 -10.45 23.85
C THR A 42 40.86 -10.16 24.91
N SER A 43 39.97 -11.07 25.35
CA SER A 43 40.16 -12.49 25.70
C SER A 43 38.87 -13.35 25.55
N HIS A 44 38.85 -14.54 26.16
CA HIS A 44 37.83 -15.60 26.07
C HIS A 44 37.04 -15.72 27.40
N PRO A 45 35.87 -16.39 27.49
CA PRO A 45 35.53 -17.64 26.77
C PRO A 45 34.14 -17.73 26.08
N SER A 46 34.01 -18.71 25.19
CA SER A 46 32.75 -19.13 24.56
C SER A 46 32.29 -20.48 25.12
N THR A 47 31.02 -20.58 25.57
CA THR A 47 30.42 -21.85 25.97
C THR A 47 29.90 -22.59 24.73
N LEU A 48 30.41 -23.81 24.50
CA LEU A 48 30.02 -24.65 23.38
C LEU A 48 28.76 -25.46 23.72
N PHE A 49 27.67 -25.27 22.97
CA PHE A 49 26.55 -26.22 22.94
C PHE A 49 26.62 -27.06 21.67
N LEU A 50 26.64 -28.38 21.84
CA LEU A 50 26.90 -29.35 20.79
C LEU A 50 25.57 -29.92 20.25
N PHE A 51 25.25 -29.67 18.98
CA PHE A 51 24.19 -30.42 18.30
C PHE A 51 24.74 -31.75 17.79
N VAL A 52 24.41 -32.84 18.48
CA VAL A 52 24.75 -34.21 18.05
C VAL A 52 23.69 -34.69 17.07
N VAL A 53 24.02 -34.69 15.78
CA VAL A 53 23.23 -35.39 14.76
C VAL A 53 23.70 -36.84 14.70
N SER A 54 22.89 -37.75 15.22
CA SER A 54 23.10 -39.19 15.06
C SER A 54 22.57 -39.64 13.69
N SER A 55 23.38 -40.39 12.94
CA SER A 55 22.95 -41.09 11.73
C SER A 55 23.47 -42.52 11.76
N GLN A 56 22.58 -43.49 11.51
CA GLN A 56 22.93 -44.88 11.23
C GLN A 56 22.78 -45.18 9.74
N GLU A 57 23.48 -46.21 9.28
CA GLU A 57 23.76 -46.47 7.86
C GLU A 57 22.63 -47.21 7.12
N GLY A 58 22.59 -47.08 5.78
CA GLY A 58 21.51 -47.63 4.93
C GLY A 58 21.94 -47.87 3.47
N ILE A 59 22.88 -48.78 3.27
CA ILE A 59 23.53 -49.20 2.00
C ILE A 59 22.61 -49.27 0.75
N SER A 60 23.04 -48.67 -0.38
CA SER A 60 23.00 -49.28 -1.73
C SER A 60 23.74 -48.43 -2.78
N ARG A 61 23.95 -48.95 -4.01
CA ARG A 61 24.81 -48.36 -5.06
C ARG A 61 24.11 -48.22 -6.45
N PRO A 62 24.64 -47.40 -7.38
CA PRO A 62 23.86 -46.80 -8.48
C PRO A 62 24.08 -47.44 -9.86
N LEU A 63 23.26 -47.04 -10.85
CA LEU A 63 23.51 -46.84 -12.31
C LEU A 63 22.14 -46.47 -12.96
N ALA A 64 21.97 -45.84 -14.14
CA ALA A 64 22.85 -45.08 -15.05
C ALA A 64 21.97 -44.15 -15.92
N VAL A 65 22.50 -43.01 -16.39
CA VAL A 65 21.86 -42.19 -17.44
C VAL A 65 22.47 -42.54 -18.81
N ARG A 66 21.64 -42.64 -19.86
CA ARG A 66 22.08 -42.71 -21.26
C ARG A 66 21.50 -41.56 -22.07
N PHE A 67 22.38 -40.78 -22.69
CA PHE A 67 22.06 -39.93 -23.84
C PHE A 67 22.51 -40.62 -25.13
N VAL A 68 21.78 -40.42 -26.23
CA VAL A 68 22.23 -40.75 -27.60
C VAL A 68 21.83 -39.60 -28.53
N PRO A 69 22.78 -38.90 -29.17
CA PRO A 69 22.47 -37.85 -30.15
C PRO A 69 22.40 -38.43 -31.58
N LYS A 70 21.67 -37.75 -32.48
CA LYS A 70 21.84 -37.84 -33.93
C LYS A 70 21.51 -36.50 -34.60
N SER A 71 22.01 -36.30 -35.81
CA SER A 71 22.12 -34.99 -36.47
C SER A 71 22.05 -35.08 -38.00
N PHE A 72 22.00 -33.90 -38.65
CA PHE A 72 22.39 -33.56 -40.05
C PHE A 72 21.31 -33.09 -41.05
N PHE A 73 21.82 -32.34 -42.03
CA PHE A 73 21.30 -31.93 -43.34
C PHE A 73 20.41 -30.67 -43.49
N ASN A 74 21.11 -29.53 -43.59
CA ASN A 74 20.95 -28.54 -44.69
C ASN A 74 21.50 -29.18 -46.01
N PRO A 75 21.34 -28.66 -47.26
CA PRO A 75 21.08 -27.26 -47.64
C PRO A 75 20.14 -27.02 -48.86
N THR A 76 19.85 -25.75 -49.19
CA THR A 76 20.27 -25.12 -50.48
C THR A 76 19.85 -23.63 -50.59
N GLN A 77 20.59 -22.90 -51.43
CA GLN A 77 20.31 -21.56 -52.00
C GLN A 77 20.77 -21.62 -53.48
N PRO A 78 20.43 -20.69 -54.41
CA PRO A 78 21.06 -19.35 -54.41
C PRO A 78 20.32 -18.20 -55.17
N ALA A 79 20.95 -17.01 -55.16
CA ALA A 79 21.01 -16.02 -56.26
C ALA A 79 19.75 -15.16 -56.60
N ARG A 80 19.86 -13.92 -57.14
CA ARG A 80 20.99 -12.95 -57.29
C ARG A 80 20.48 -11.53 -57.66
N ALA A 81 21.29 -10.51 -57.35
CA ALA A 81 21.54 -9.29 -58.17
C ALA A 81 20.41 -8.24 -58.38
N SER A 82 20.65 -6.93 -58.67
CA SER A 82 21.84 -6.06 -58.45
C SER A 82 21.63 -4.59 -58.88
N ILE A 83 22.39 -3.66 -58.24
CA ILE A 83 22.95 -2.39 -58.78
C ILE A 83 22.02 -1.17 -59.06
N GLY A 84 22.48 0.01 -58.58
CA GLY A 84 22.11 1.38 -58.98
C GLY A 84 23.00 2.41 -58.24
N ARG A 85 23.43 3.52 -58.88
CA ARG A 85 24.44 4.47 -58.33
C ARG A 85 24.22 5.95 -58.71
N HIS A 86 24.24 6.85 -57.70
CA HIS A 86 24.77 8.23 -57.73
C HIS A 86 24.14 9.27 -58.74
N PRO A 87 24.55 10.57 -58.79
CA PRO A 87 24.44 11.58 -57.69
C PRO A 87 24.13 13.06 -58.14
N LEU A 88 24.15 14.00 -57.18
CA LEU A 88 24.59 15.44 -57.24
C LEU A 88 23.75 16.62 -57.83
N SER A 89 23.61 17.69 -56.99
CA SER A 89 23.93 19.13 -57.22
C SER A 89 22.85 20.22 -57.57
N SER A 90 23.27 21.51 -57.44
CA SER A 90 22.55 22.83 -57.54
C SER A 90 21.63 23.22 -56.35
N LEU A 91 21.65 24.39 -55.66
CA LEU A 91 22.45 25.66 -55.60
C LEU A 91 21.88 26.95 -56.31
N SER A 92 21.95 28.11 -55.60
CA SER A 92 21.48 29.51 -55.88
C SER A 92 19.94 29.77 -55.81
N THR A 93 19.31 30.78 -55.15
CA THR A 93 19.56 32.19 -54.68
C THR A 93 19.29 33.30 -55.73
N PRO A 94 19.04 34.61 -55.40
CA PRO A 94 18.64 35.29 -54.13
C PRO A 94 17.46 36.31 -54.29
N PHE A 95 17.11 37.12 -53.26
CA PHE A 95 16.71 38.54 -53.45
C PHE A 95 16.99 39.44 -52.21
N ARG A 96 16.64 40.74 -52.30
CA ARG A 96 17.14 41.91 -51.53
C ARG A 96 16.02 42.95 -51.30
N ALA A 97 16.03 43.88 -50.33
CA ALA A 97 16.89 44.11 -49.14
C ALA A 97 16.02 44.76 -48.00
N VAL A 98 16.34 45.79 -47.17
CA VAL A 98 17.42 46.82 -47.12
C VAL A 98 17.93 47.13 -45.68
N ARG A 99 17.81 48.35 -45.14
CA ARG A 99 18.36 48.83 -43.85
C ARG A 99 17.46 49.87 -43.17
N GLY A 100 17.59 50.02 -41.85
CA GLY A 100 17.31 51.24 -41.09
C GLY A 100 18.14 51.21 -39.79
N ALA A 101 18.76 52.32 -39.39
CA ALA A 101 19.67 52.36 -38.22
C ALA A 101 19.64 53.73 -37.50
N GLY A 102 19.87 53.71 -36.19
CA GLY A 102 19.98 54.88 -35.29
C GLY A 102 20.86 54.54 -34.08
N ARG A 103 21.44 55.54 -33.40
CA ARG A 103 22.53 55.35 -32.44
C ARG A 103 22.55 56.42 -31.33
N CYS A 104 23.19 56.07 -30.21
CA CYS A 104 23.85 56.93 -29.22
C CYS A 104 23.01 57.78 -28.22
N GLU A 105 23.41 57.68 -26.94
CA GLU A 105 23.63 58.78 -25.96
C GLU A 105 22.43 59.60 -25.42
N SER A 106 22.39 60.09 -24.16
CA SER A 106 23.27 59.95 -22.98
C SER A 106 22.60 60.47 -21.67
N THR A 107 23.37 60.48 -20.56
CA THR A 107 23.25 61.43 -19.40
C THR A 107 22.42 61.03 -18.15
N VAL A 108 23.08 60.32 -17.22
CA VAL A 108 23.35 60.69 -15.79
C VAL A 108 22.40 61.66 -15.02
N GLN A 109 21.87 61.23 -13.86
CA GLN A 109 22.06 61.92 -12.56
C GLN A 109 21.67 61.08 -11.31
N LEU A 110 22.27 61.41 -10.15
CA LEU A 110 21.90 60.93 -8.79
C LEU A 110 21.46 62.10 -7.90
N VAL A 111 20.49 61.86 -7.00
CA VAL A 111 20.20 62.44 -5.67
C VAL A 111 19.19 61.43 -5.06
N THR A 112 19.37 60.68 -3.97
CA THR A 112 19.74 60.94 -2.55
C THR A 112 18.61 61.50 -1.66
N ASP A 113 18.73 61.18 -0.37
CA ASP A 113 17.92 61.61 0.78
C ASP A 113 16.52 60.97 0.92
N THR A 114 16.17 60.24 1.99
CA THR A 114 16.43 60.31 3.46
C THR A 114 15.51 61.28 4.23
N HIS A 115 14.88 60.77 5.30
CA HIS A 115 14.52 61.51 6.51
C HIS A 115 14.03 60.55 7.62
N GLU A 116 14.41 60.82 8.87
CA GLU A 116 14.01 60.06 10.07
C GLU A 116 13.07 60.88 11.00
N LEU A 117 12.57 60.20 12.05
CA LEU A 117 12.29 60.72 13.41
C LEU A 117 11.25 61.86 13.58
N ALA A 118 10.22 61.59 14.40
CA ALA A 118 10.12 62.19 15.74
C ALA A 118 8.93 61.62 16.58
N ILE A 119 9.03 61.76 17.90
CA ILE A 119 8.14 61.22 18.95
C ILE A 119 7.44 62.39 19.66
N LEU A 120 6.14 62.29 20.02
CA LEU A 120 5.57 62.54 21.39
C LEU A 120 4.03 62.79 21.44
N LYS A 121 3.31 61.86 22.08
CA LYS A 121 2.64 61.99 23.41
C LYS A 121 1.79 63.23 23.81
N PHE A 122 0.66 62.91 24.47
CA PHE A 122 -0.11 63.62 25.54
C PHE A 122 -1.52 64.19 25.26
N ILE A 123 -2.28 64.25 26.36
CA ILE A 123 -3.74 64.45 26.53
C ILE A 123 -4.05 65.96 26.69
N PRO A 124 -5.34 66.38 26.67
CA PRO A 124 -5.89 66.87 27.93
C PRO A 124 -7.35 66.44 28.23
N SER A 125 -7.69 66.46 29.52
CA SER A 125 -9.07 66.46 30.03
C SER A 125 -9.35 67.81 30.73
N PHE A 126 -10.62 68.16 30.97
CA PHE A 126 -11.09 68.67 32.27
C PHE A 126 -12.63 68.75 32.36
N GLN A 127 -13.14 69.04 33.55
CA GLN A 127 -14.56 68.97 33.97
C GLN A 127 -15.12 70.36 34.30
N THR A 128 -16.47 70.49 34.40
CA THR A 128 -17.22 71.29 35.41
C THR A 128 -18.75 71.21 35.11
N THR A 129 -19.73 71.35 36.02
CA THR A 129 -19.96 70.88 37.43
C THR A 129 -21.46 71.15 37.79
N GLN A 130 -21.90 70.79 39.02
CA GLN A 130 -23.17 71.21 39.71
C GLN A 130 -24.49 70.48 39.29
N HIS A 131 -25.46 70.15 40.16
CA HIS A 131 -25.44 69.85 41.61
C HIS A 131 -26.78 69.25 42.14
N LYS A 132 -26.75 68.30 43.10
CA LYS A 132 -27.75 67.94 44.17
C LYS A 132 -29.23 67.67 43.74
N ARG A 133 -29.91 66.57 44.14
CA ARG A 133 -30.17 66.09 45.53
C ARG A 133 -30.57 64.58 45.61
N ASN A 134 -30.46 64.06 46.84
CA ASN A 134 -31.03 62.85 47.51
C ASN A 134 -32.37 62.25 47.00
N PRO A 135 -32.78 61.00 47.38
CA PRO A 135 -32.23 60.15 48.47
C PRO A 135 -32.03 58.62 48.21
N THR A 136 -31.26 58.00 49.12
CA THR A 136 -31.37 56.61 49.67
C THR A 136 -31.29 55.32 48.82
N ILE A 137 -30.39 54.45 49.30
CA ILE A 137 -30.46 52.97 49.40
C ILE A 137 -30.04 52.11 48.18
N SER A 138 -29.04 51.28 48.48
CA SER A 138 -28.38 50.25 47.66
C SER A 138 -29.32 49.31 46.89
N TRP A 139 -28.96 49.00 45.65
CA TRP A 139 -29.59 47.97 44.81
C TRP A 139 -28.69 46.76 44.50
N PHE A 140 -27.67 46.51 45.34
CA PHE A 140 -26.74 45.38 45.20
C PHE A 140 -27.35 43.99 45.51
N TYR A 141 -28.69 43.86 45.51
CA TYR A 141 -29.42 42.65 45.95
C TYR A 141 -30.46 42.10 44.95
N ILE A 142 -30.73 42.77 43.83
CA ILE A 142 -31.89 42.43 42.96
C ILE A 142 -31.47 41.68 41.66
N MET A 143 -30.24 41.16 41.59
CA MET A 143 -29.78 40.22 40.55
C MET A 143 -29.33 38.85 41.07
N MET A 144 -29.73 38.47 42.30
CA MET A 144 -29.49 37.12 42.86
C MET A 144 -30.75 36.41 43.37
N GLY A 145 -31.95 36.94 43.08
CA GLY A 145 -33.23 36.38 43.58
C GLY A 145 -34.05 35.53 42.60
N LEU A 146 -33.75 35.57 41.29
CA LEU A 146 -34.62 35.01 40.24
C LEU A 146 -34.24 33.60 39.76
N SER A 147 -33.01 33.14 39.99
CA SER A 147 -32.55 31.79 39.59
C SER A 147 -33.00 30.70 40.55
N SER A 148 -33.07 30.98 41.85
CA SER A 148 -33.38 30.01 42.91
C SER A 148 -34.86 29.62 42.98
N VAL A 149 -35.77 30.54 42.67
CA VAL A 149 -37.24 30.29 42.67
C VAL A 149 -37.66 29.47 41.44
N LEU A 150 -37.03 29.70 40.28
CA LEU A 150 -37.32 28.94 39.06
C LEU A 150 -36.82 27.48 39.16
N ALA A 151 -35.64 27.28 39.76
CA ALA A 151 -35.07 25.94 39.96
C ALA A 151 -35.88 25.08 40.95
N THR A 152 -36.42 25.68 42.02
CA THR A 152 -37.19 24.95 43.05
C THR A 152 -38.60 24.61 42.60
N THR A 153 -39.28 25.49 41.84
CA THR A 153 -40.60 25.20 41.26
C THR A 153 -40.55 24.09 40.21
N LEU A 154 -39.51 24.05 39.36
CA LEU A 154 -39.29 22.97 38.39
C LEU A 154 -38.97 21.61 39.05
N LEU A 155 -38.43 21.60 40.27
CA LEU A 155 -38.15 20.37 41.01
C LEU A 155 -39.39 19.81 41.71
N ALA A 156 -40.23 20.68 42.28
CA ALA A 156 -41.48 20.30 42.96
C ALA A 156 -42.51 19.63 42.02
N LEU A 157 -42.55 20.06 40.75
CA LEU A 157 -43.45 19.50 39.73
C LEU A 157 -43.19 18.03 39.35
N ARG A 158 -42.11 17.40 39.83
CA ARG A 158 -41.80 15.99 39.58
C ARG A 158 -42.41 14.99 40.57
N LEU A 159 -43.06 15.45 41.65
CA LEU A 159 -43.55 14.56 42.73
C LEU A 159 -45.03 14.16 42.63
N PHE A 160 -45.81 14.71 41.69
CA PHE A 160 -47.23 14.42 41.53
C PHE A 160 -47.64 14.21 40.07
N SER A 161 -47.08 13.19 39.42
CA SER A 161 -47.54 12.69 38.11
C SER A 161 -47.58 11.16 38.14
N PRO A 162 -48.74 10.52 37.85
CA PRO A 162 -48.81 9.07 37.70
C PRO A 162 -47.91 8.58 36.56
N GLY A 163 -47.39 7.36 36.69
CA GLY A 163 -46.47 6.76 35.72
C GLY A 163 -47.14 6.39 34.39
N ALA A 164 -47.34 7.38 33.52
CA ALA A 164 -47.60 7.15 32.11
C ALA A 164 -46.33 6.60 31.46
N PHE A 165 -46.38 5.35 30.96
CA PHE A 165 -45.28 4.76 30.19
C PHE A 165 -45.11 5.53 28.89
N ALA A 166 -44.09 6.40 28.83
CA ALA A 166 -43.67 7.03 27.59
C ALA A 166 -43.21 5.94 26.62
N ALA A 167 -43.81 5.89 25.43
CA ALA A 167 -43.32 5.02 24.37
C ALA A 167 -41.86 5.40 24.06
N PRO A 168 -40.94 4.42 23.90
CA PRO A 168 -39.55 4.73 23.62
C PRO A 168 -39.44 5.50 22.30
N ALA A 169 -38.55 6.49 22.26
CA ALA A 169 -38.18 7.13 21.01
C ALA A 169 -37.69 6.06 20.00
N PRO A 170 -37.94 6.23 18.69
CA PRO A 170 -37.47 5.27 17.69
C PRO A 170 -35.96 5.07 17.83
N VAL A 171 -35.55 3.85 18.15
CA VAL A 171 -34.14 3.46 18.13
C VAL A 171 -33.63 3.72 16.71
N PRO A 172 -32.47 4.37 16.51
CA PRO A 172 -31.86 4.48 15.19
C PRO A 172 -31.81 3.08 14.59
N ALA A 173 -32.33 2.90 13.37
CA ALA A 173 -32.39 1.59 12.75
C ALA A 173 -30.98 0.97 12.77
N PRO A 174 -30.78 -0.21 13.39
CA PRO A 174 -29.45 -0.79 13.46
C PRO A 174 -28.94 -0.97 12.03
N VAL A 175 -27.65 -0.62 11.80
CA VAL A 175 -26.94 -0.96 10.56
C VAL A 175 -27.27 -2.43 10.28
N PRO A 176 -27.95 -2.76 9.15
CA PRO A 176 -28.76 -3.96 9.07
C PRO A 176 -27.89 -5.19 9.29
N GLN A 177 -28.00 -5.76 10.50
CA GLN A 177 -27.26 -6.93 10.91
C GLN A 177 -27.61 -8.02 9.89
N ALA A 178 -26.59 -8.48 9.16
CA ALA A 178 -26.78 -9.33 8.00
C ALA A 178 -27.72 -10.49 8.37
N ALA A 179 -28.87 -10.56 7.69
CA ALA A 179 -29.96 -11.45 8.08
C ALA A 179 -29.43 -12.87 8.34
N THR A 180 -29.88 -13.51 9.41
CA THR A 180 -29.43 -14.87 9.79
C THR A 180 -29.44 -15.78 8.57
N PRO A 181 -28.30 -16.37 8.17
CA PRO A 181 -28.14 -16.91 6.82
C PRO A 181 -29.25 -17.89 6.44
N ASN A 182 -29.93 -17.62 5.32
CA ASN A 182 -30.80 -18.62 4.72
C ASN A 182 -29.93 -19.65 3.99
N ALA A 183 -29.27 -20.51 4.77
CA ALA A 183 -28.25 -21.46 4.32
C ALA A 183 -28.75 -22.43 3.22
N ALA A 184 -30.07 -22.55 3.03
CA ALA A 184 -30.69 -23.28 1.92
C ALA A 184 -30.37 -22.70 0.52
N ALA A 185 -29.93 -21.44 0.42
CA ALA A 185 -29.55 -20.81 -0.86
C ALA A 185 -28.05 -20.94 -1.20
N GLY A 186 -27.19 -21.15 -0.20
CA GLY A 186 -25.73 -21.14 -0.34
C GLY A 186 -25.14 -19.77 -0.69
N PHE A 187 -23.82 -19.64 -0.64
CA PHE A 187 -23.12 -18.43 -1.09
C PHE A 187 -23.15 -18.32 -2.62
N TRP A 188 -23.51 -17.15 -3.17
CA TRP A 188 -23.68 -16.93 -4.63
C TRP A 188 -22.48 -17.35 -5.49
N VAL A 189 -21.25 -17.29 -4.94
CA VAL A 189 -20.02 -17.73 -5.63
C VAL A 189 -20.04 -19.24 -5.96
N SER A 190 -20.83 -20.05 -5.25
CA SER A 190 -21.01 -21.47 -5.55
C SER A 190 -21.94 -21.74 -6.75
N SER A 191 -22.86 -20.82 -7.05
CA SER A 191 -24.05 -21.08 -7.88
C SER A 191 -24.25 -20.11 -9.06
N ILE A 192 -23.48 -19.02 -9.14
CA ILE A 192 -23.47 -18.12 -10.31
C ILE A 192 -22.87 -18.82 -11.54
N GLU A 193 -23.47 -18.56 -12.71
CA GLU A 193 -23.05 -19.16 -13.99
C GLU A 193 -21.64 -18.70 -14.38
N ARG A 194 -20.78 -19.65 -14.78
CA ARG A 194 -19.36 -19.38 -15.07
C ARG A 194 -19.15 -19.05 -16.54
N ARG A 195 -19.03 -17.74 -16.82
CA ARG A 195 -18.81 -17.16 -18.17
C ARG A 195 -17.42 -16.51 -18.33
N GLY A 196 -16.56 -16.58 -17.32
CA GLY A 196 -15.20 -16.02 -17.36
C GLY A 196 -14.28 -16.68 -18.40
N THR A 197 -13.39 -15.89 -19.02
CA THR A 197 -12.43 -16.32 -20.05
C THR A 197 -11.14 -15.53 -19.95
N SER A 198 -9.96 -16.16 -20.07
CA SER A 198 -8.69 -15.43 -20.10
C SER A 198 -8.47 -14.81 -21.49
N ALA A 199 -8.86 -13.54 -21.64
CA ALA A 199 -8.91 -12.84 -22.94
C ALA A 199 -7.54 -12.74 -23.66
N PHE A 200 -6.45 -12.78 -22.90
CA PHE A 200 -5.07 -12.73 -23.41
C PHE A 200 -4.26 -14.00 -23.09
N GLY A 201 -4.92 -15.06 -22.60
CA GLY A 201 -4.33 -16.37 -22.34
C GLY A 201 -4.93 -17.47 -23.24
N ASP A 202 -5.00 -18.70 -22.74
CA ASP A 202 -5.81 -19.76 -23.37
C ASP A 202 -7.30 -19.47 -23.13
N VAL A 203 -8.09 -19.47 -24.21
CA VAL A 203 -9.54 -19.23 -24.16
C VAL A 203 -10.31 -20.37 -23.48
N ASN A 204 -9.72 -21.57 -23.39
CA ASN A 204 -10.29 -22.75 -22.72
C ASN A 204 -9.89 -22.83 -21.23
N TYR A 205 -9.09 -21.88 -20.74
CA TYR A 205 -8.55 -21.88 -19.39
C TYR A 205 -9.68 -21.70 -18.35
N LYS A 206 -9.90 -22.74 -17.53
CA LYS A 206 -10.84 -22.74 -16.41
C LYS A 206 -10.38 -21.75 -15.33
N ILE A 207 -11.20 -20.75 -14.98
CA ILE A 207 -10.86 -19.71 -13.99
C ILE A 207 -11.38 -20.08 -12.58
N PHE A 208 -12.64 -20.49 -12.49
CA PHE A 208 -13.25 -20.98 -11.25
C PHE A 208 -12.97 -22.48 -11.05
N ARG A 209 -12.46 -22.86 -9.89
CA ARG A 209 -12.31 -24.25 -9.44
C ARG A 209 -13.02 -24.43 -8.11
N ASN A 210 -14.01 -25.33 -8.00
CA ASN A 210 -14.49 -25.79 -6.71
C ASN A 210 -13.62 -26.99 -6.28
N VAL A 211 -13.02 -26.96 -5.09
CA VAL A 211 -12.11 -28.04 -4.64
C VAL A 211 -12.78 -29.43 -4.59
N LYS A 212 -14.10 -29.49 -4.43
CA LYS A 212 -14.85 -30.75 -4.45
C LYS A 212 -14.92 -31.37 -5.86
N ASP A 213 -14.81 -30.58 -6.93
CA ASP A 213 -14.67 -31.08 -8.32
C ASP A 213 -13.39 -31.90 -8.51
N TYR A 214 -12.32 -31.53 -7.78
CA TYR A 214 -11.00 -32.18 -7.81
C TYR A 214 -10.90 -33.33 -6.80
N GLY A 215 -12.03 -33.71 -6.20
CA GLY A 215 -12.18 -34.89 -5.35
C GLY A 215 -12.16 -34.61 -3.84
N ALA A 216 -11.96 -33.37 -3.40
CA ALA A 216 -11.91 -33.02 -1.98
C ALA A 216 -13.25 -33.31 -1.28
N LYS A 217 -13.22 -33.85 -0.06
CA LYS A 217 -14.43 -34.23 0.69
C LYS A 217 -14.92 -33.10 1.57
N GLY A 218 -14.01 -32.48 2.34
CA GLY A 218 -14.36 -31.57 3.42
C GLY A 218 -15.10 -32.27 4.57
N ASP A 219 -14.81 -33.55 4.83
CA ASP A 219 -15.50 -34.39 5.81
C ASP A 219 -14.88 -34.41 7.23
N GLY A 220 -13.70 -33.79 7.40
CA GLY A 220 -12.96 -33.73 8.67
C GLY A 220 -12.06 -34.94 8.97
N SER A 221 -11.94 -35.89 8.05
CA SER A 221 -11.18 -37.15 8.20
C SER A 221 -10.33 -37.52 6.98
N SER A 222 -10.80 -37.24 5.77
CA SER A 222 -10.07 -37.42 4.51
C SER A 222 -8.97 -36.38 4.35
N ASP A 223 -7.76 -36.80 3.94
CA ASP A 223 -6.69 -35.88 3.55
C ASP A 223 -6.98 -35.30 2.16
N ASP A 224 -7.43 -34.05 2.14
CA ASP A 224 -7.84 -33.31 0.95
C ASP A 224 -6.67 -32.57 0.27
N THR A 225 -5.43 -32.64 0.81
CA THR A 225 -4.26 -31.87 0.32
C THR A 225 -4.06 -32.02 -1.19
N VAL A 226 -4.13 -33.25 -1.70
CA VAL A 226 -3.88 -33.55 -3.12
C VAL A 226 -4.98 -32.97 -4.02
N ALA A 227 -6.24 -33.05 -3.60
CA ALA A 227 -7.38 -32.51 -4.34
C ALA A 227 -7.37 -30.97 -4.36
N ILE A 228 -7.05 -30.35 -3.23
CA ILE A 228 -6.92 -28.90 -3.11
C ILE A 228 -5.74 -28.39 -3.96
N GLN A 229 -4.58 -29.07 -3.91
CA GLN A 229 -3.43 -28.67 -4.74
C GLN A 229 -3.71 -28.87 -6.24
N ALA A 230 -4.43 -29.93 -6.63
CA ALA A 230 -4.87 -30.09 -8.02
C ALA A 230 -5.75 -28.91 -8.49
N ALA A 231 -6.66 -28.41 -7.65
CA ALA A 231 -7.46 -27.22 -7.94
C ALA A 231 -6.63 -25.92 -8.03
N MET A 232 -5.51 -25.83 -7.29
CA MET A 232 -4.56 -24.71 -7.34
C MET A 232 -3.64 -24.74 -8.58
N ASP A 233 -3.31 -25.93 -9.09
CA ASP A 233 -2.32 -26.18 -10.14
C ASP A 233 -2.92 -26.26 -11.56
N ASP A 234 -4.20 -26.64 -11.69
CA ASP A 234 -4.90 -26.87 -12.95
C ASP A 234 -4.79 -25.68 -13.92
N GLY A 235 -4.60 -25.95 -15.21
CA GLY A 235 -4.46 -24.93 -16.26
C GLY A 235 -3.03 -24.38 -16.47
N ASN A 236 -1.98 -25.13 -16.10
CA ASN A 236 -0.56 -24.77 -16.37
C ASN A 236 -0.17 -23.37 -15.86
N ARG A 237 -0.34 -23.16 -14.55
CA ARG A 237 -0.24 -21.84 -13.90
C ARG A 237 1.17 -21.48 -13.42
N CYS A 238 1.40 -20.17 -13.29
CA CYS A 238 2.65 -19.59 -12.79
C CYS A 238 3.02 -20.01 -11.35
N GLY A 239 3.94 -20.97 -11.24
CA GLY A 239 4.62 -21.39 -9.99
C GLY A 239 6.15 -21.27 -10.13
N PHE A 240 6.93 -22.13 -9.46
CA PHE A 240 8.39 -22.14 -9.57
C PHE A 240 8.89 -22.06 -11.02
N GLY A 241 9.84 -21.15 -11.28
CA GLY A 241 10.34 -20.84 -12.63
C GLY A 241 9.54 -19.76 -13.37
N CYS A 242 8.37 -19.36 -12.83
CA CYS A 242 7.57 -18.24 -13.31
C CYS A 242 7.40 -17.22 -12.18
N ASP A 243 8.01 -16.05 -12.33
CA ASP A 243 7.96 -15.00 -11.29
C ASP A 243 6.57 -14.39 -11.12
N SER A 244 5.93 -14.11 -12.25
CA SER A 244 4.67 -13.37 -12.36
C SER A 244 3.98 -13.78 -13.66
N GLN A 245 2.65 -13.69 -13.68
CA GLN A 245 1.80 -13.89 -14.86
C GLN A 245 0.39 -13.34 -14.58
N THR A 246 -0.19 -12.57 -15.49
CA THR A 246 -1.58 -12.05 -15.35
C THR A 246 -2.61 -12.86 -16.15
N THR A 247 -2.13 -13.68 -17.10
CA THR A 247 -2.95 -14.50 -18.00
C THR A 247 -3.50 -15.81 -17.41
N THR A 248 -3.13 -16.18 -16.17
CA THR A 248 -3.60 -17.41 -15.48
C THR A 248 -4.24 -17.14 -14.10
N PRO A 249 -5.32 -16.34 -14.02
CA PRO A 249 -6.03 -16.06 -12.76
C PRO A 249 -6.74 -17.29 -12.20
N ALA A 250 -7.01 -17.35 -10.89
CA ALA A 250 -7.82 -18.43 -10.32
C ALA A 250 -8.74 -17.95 -9.20
N LEU A 251 -9.99 -18.42 -9.22
CA LEU A 251 -10.87 -18.47 -8.05
C LEU A 251 -10.92 -19.93 -7.59
N VAL A 252 -10.21 -20.27 -6.51
CA VAL A 252 -10.27 -21.59 -5.89
C VAL A 252 -11.26 -21.52 -4.73
N TYR A 253 -12.42 -22.13 -4.94
CA TYR A 253 -13.57 -22.06 -4.07
C TYR A 253 -13.68 -23.29 -3.15
N PHE A 254 -13.95 -23.02 -1.88
CA PHE A 254 -14.10 -24.00 -0.82
C PHE A 254 -15.53 -23.93 -0.27
N PRO A 255 -16.45 -24.82 -0.71
CA PRO A 255 -17.74 -25.01 -0.05
C PRO A 255 -17.55 -25.39 1.42
N THR A 256 -18.58 -25.17 2.25
CA THR A 256 -18.57 -25.56 3.66
C THR A 256 -18.15 -27.03 3.87
N GLY A 257 -17.34 -27.26 4.90
CA GLY A 257 -16.72 -28.53 5.25
C GLY A 257 -15.49 -28.34 6.14
N THR A 258 -14.90 -29.45 6.59
CA THR A 258 -13.58 -29.48 7.24
C THR A 258 -12.60 -30.24 6.35
N TYR A 259 -11.65 -29.53 5.75
CA TYR A 259 -10.64 -30.08 4.86
C TYR A 259 -9.39 -30.39 5.67
N VAL A 260 -9.05 -31.67 5.85
CA VAL A 260 -7.80 -32.06 6.53
C VAL A 260 -6.65 -31.98 5.54
N VAL A 261 -5.53 -31.38 5.92
CA VAL A 261 -4.32 -31.32 5.09
C VAL A 261 -3.07 -31.73 5.87
N SER A 262 -2.13 -32.38 5.18
CA SER A 262 -0.86 -32.86 5.76
C SER A 262 0.39 -32.14 5.21
N LYS A 263 0.23 -31.29 4.20
CA LYS A 263 1.30 -30.45 3.62
C LYS A 263 0.75 -29.08 3.23
N PRO A 264 1.60 -28.05 3.01
CA PRO A 264 1.17 -26.72 2.58
C PRO A 264 0.33 -26.75 1.31
N ILE A 265 -0.75 -25.98 1.31
CA ILE A 265 -1.47 -25.58 0.10
C ILE A 265 -0.64 -24.46 -0.56
N VAL A 266 0.06 -24.79 -1.65
CA VAL A 266 0.91 -23.85 -2.39
C VAL A 266 0.04 -22.98 -3.30
N MET A 267 -0.04 -21.69 -2.97
CA MET A 267 -0.86 -20.71 -3.68
C MET A 267 -0.05 -20.00 -4.77
N LYS A 268 -0.26 -20.44 -6.02
CA LYS A 268 0.36 -19.87 -7.24
C LYS A 268 0.09 -18.37 -7.40
N TYR A 269 0.85 -17.71 -8.26
CA TYR A 269 0.61 -16.34 -8.68
C TYR A 269 -0.85 -16.11 -9.14
N TYR A 270 -1.40 -14.90 -8.95
CA TYR A 270 -2.75 -14.51 -9.39
C TYR A 270 -3.89 -15.43 -8.88
N THR A 271 -3.95 -15.68 -7.57
CA THR A 271 -4.92 -16.63 -6.97
C THR A 271 -5.79 -15.99 -5.89
N HIS A 272 -7.11 -16.16 -6.03
CA HIS A 272 -8.11 -15.91 -4.99
C HIS A 272 -8.54 -17.25 -4.39
N MET A 273 -8.23 -17.45 -3.11
CA MET A 273 -8.69 -18.57 -2.30
C MET A 273 -9.91 -18.12 -1.49
N VAL A 274 -11.07 -18.69 -1.77
CA VAL A 274 -12.36 -18.18 -1.28
C VAL A 274 -13.18 -19.29 -0.64
N GLY A 275 -13.40 -19.21 0.67
CA GLY A 275 -14.37 -20.04 1.36
C GLY A 275 -15.80 -19.53 1.24
N ASP A 276 -16.76 -20.41 1.54
CA ASP A 276 -18.16 -20.05 1.68
C ASP A 276 -18.36 -19.00 2.79
N ALA A 277 -18.95 -17.85 2.42
CA ALA A 277 -19.16 -16.73 3.34
C ALA A 277 -20.38 -16.90 4.27
N THR A 278 -21.27 -17.87 4.00
CA THR A 278 -22.45 -18.15 4.82
C THR A 278 -22.17 -19.15 5.95
N ALA A 279 -21.22 -20.07 5.73
CA ALA A 279 -20.68 -20.96 6.77
C ALA A 279 -19.22 -21.34 6.46
N LEU A 280 -18.28 -20.71 7.20
CA LEU A 280 -16.84 -20.77 6.91
C LEU A 280 -16.31 -22.21 6.85
N PRO A 281 -15.68 -22.64 5.75
CA PRO A 281 -14.93 -23.88 5.72
C PRO A 281 -13.73 -23.84 6.67
N THR A 282 -13.43 -24.99 7.28
CA THR A 282 -12.25 -25.17 8.12
C THR A 282 -11.16 -25.88 7.33
N ILE A 283 -9.95 -25.35 7.33
CA ILE A 283 -8.75 -26.07 6.88
C ILE A 283 -7.99 -26.50 8.12
N LYS A 284 -7.86 -27.81 8.30
CA LYS A 284 -7.32 -28.43 9.50
C LYS A 284 -5.98 -29.08 9.22
N ALA A 285 -4.94 -28.60 9.90
CA ALA A 285 -3.65 -29.28 9.88
C ALA A 285 -3.76 -30.64 10.57
N ALA A 286 -3.37 -31.70 9.86
CA ALA A 286 -3.20 -33.03 10.43
C ALA A 286 -2.13 -33.02 11.54
N ALA A 287 -2.21 -33.94 12.49
CA ALA A 287 -1.18 -34.08 13.53
C ALA A 287 0.23 -34.39 12.97
N SER A 288 0.27 -34.94 11.74
CA SER A 288 1.46 -35.23 10.95
C SER A 288 1.83 -34.13 9.93
N PHE A 289 1.21 -32.94 10.00
CA PHE A 289 1.46 -31.87 9.03
C PHE A 289 2.94 -31.46 8.99
N ALA A 290 3.51 -31.38 7.79
CA ALA A 290 4.90 -31.00 7.56
C ALA A 290 5.07 -30.02 6.39
N GLY A 291 5.60 -28.82 6.69
CA GLY A 291 5.92 -27.77 5.72
C GLY A 291 5.93 -26.38 6.38
N MET A 292 6.06 -25.31 5.58
CA MET A 292 6.20 -23.93 6.07
C MET A 292 4.95 -23.46 6.84
N ALA A 293 3.78 -23.53 6.21
CA ALA A 293 2.49 -23.13 6.77
C ALA A 293 1.34 -23.87 6.06
N VAL A 294 0.14 -23.90 6.64
CA VAL A 294 -1.04 -24.56 6.05
C VAL A 294 -1.38 -23.99 4.67
N ILE A 295 -1.25 -22.68 4.48
CA ILE A 295 -1.27 -22.02 3.17
C ILE A 295 0.09 -21.35 2.95
N ASP A 296 0.72 -21.58 1.80
CA ASP A 296 2.00 -20.98 1.44
C ASP A 296 1.86 -20.09 0.19
N ALA A 297 1.98 -18.78 0.38
CA ALA A 297 1.85 -17.79 -0.69
C ALA A 297 3.15 -17.52 -1.46
N ASN A 298 4.31 -18.03 -1.00
CA ASN A 298 5.56 -17.93 -1.75
C ASN A 298 6.57 -19.03 -1.33
N PRO A 299 6.37 -20.29 -1.76
CA PRO A 299 7.18 -21.40 -1.27
C PRO A 299 8.66 -21.24 -1.61
N TYR A 300 9.50 -21.76 -0.72
CA TYR A 300 10.95 -21.86 -0.91
C TYR A 300 11.33 -23.22 -1.53
N ASP A 301 12.35 -23.22 -2.39
CA ASP A 301 13.01 -24.45 -2.85
C ASP A 301 14.08 -24.94 -1.83
N ASN A 302 14.69 -26.10 -2.12
CA ASN A 302 15.75 -26.69 -1.29
C ASN A 302 17.09 -25.92 -1.34
N GLN A 303 17.16 -24.79 -2.03
CA GLN A 303 18.31 -23.90 -2.13
C GLN A 303 18.05 -22.55 -1.44
N GLY A 304 16.81 -22.29 -0.98
CA GLY A 304 16.41 -21.03 -0.35
C GLY A 304 15.91 -19.96 -1.32
N ASN A 305 15.59 -20.32 -2.57
CA ASN A 305 14.95 -19.40 -3.52
C ASN A 305 13.42 -19.49 -3.39
N ASN A 306 12.72 -18.36 -3.38
CA ASN A 306 11.26 -18.34 -3.49
C ASN A 306 10.80 -18.62 -4.94
N ALA A 307 9.56 -19.10 -5.10
CA ALA A 307 8.92 -19.25 -6.41
C ALA A 307 8.75 -17.90 -7.14
N HIS A 308 8.51 -16.82 -6.39
CA HIS A 308 8.34 -15.45 -6.88
C HIS A 308 9.25 -14.50 -6.09
N THR A 309 9.73 -13.41 -6.69
CA THR A 309 10.36 -12.31 -5.94
C THR A 309 9.30 -11.69 -5.02
N ASN A 310 9.60 -11.55 -3.72
CA ASN A 310 8.60 -11.16 -2.72
C ASN A 310 7.97 -9.78 -2.99
N GLN A 311 8.76 -8.82 -3.49
CA GLN A 311 8.27 -7.49 -3.90
C GLN A 311 7.41 -7.52 -5.18
N ASN A 312 7.46 -8.62 -5.94
CA ASN A 312 6.68 -8.83 -7.16
C ASN A 312 5.45 -9.72 -6.91
N ASN A 313 5.25 -10.23 -5.69
CA ASN A 313 4.28 -11.27 -5.37
C ASN A 313 2.86 -10.70 -5.14
N PHE A 314 2.35 -10.04 -6.18
CA PHE A 314 1.08 -9.34 -6.27
C PHE A 314 -0.13 -10.29 -6.46
N TRP A 315 -1.33 -9.72 -6.50
CA TRP A 315 -2.56 -10.34 -7.00
C TRP A 315 -2.95 -11.64 -6.25
N LYS A 316 -2.95 -11.59 -4.92
CA LYS A 316 -3.19 -12.76 -4.04
C LYS A 316 -4.17 -12.45 -2.92
N LEU A 317 -5.23 -13.25 -2.83
CA LEU A 317 -6.31 -13.07 -1.86
C LEU A 317 -6.63 -14.38 -1.15
N VAL A 318 -6.83 -14.34 0.17
CA VAL A 318 -7.43 -15.44 0.95
C VAL A 318 -8.60 -14.87 1.78
N ARG A 319 -9.80 -15.44 1.64
CA ARG A 319 -10.96 -15.03 2.46
C ARG A 319 -11.89 -16.14 2.89
N ASN A 320 -12.52 -15.96 4.05
CA ASN A 320 -13.58 -16.81 4.63
C ASN A 320 -13.10 -18.20 5.08
N PHE A 321 -12.20 -18.29 6.06
CA PHE A 321 -11.69 -19.58 6.54
C PHE A 321 -11.56 -19.65 8.06
N ASN A 322 -11.79 -20.84 8.63
CA ASN A 322 -11.14 -21.24 9.88
C ASN A 322 -9.85 -21.99 9.53
N ILE A 323 -8.72 -21.65 10.14
CA ILE A 323 -7.45 -22.38 10.00
C ILE A 323 -7.11 -22.99 11.36
N ASP A 324 -7.19 -24.31 11.46
CA ASP A 324 -7.05 -25.09 12.70
C ASP A 324 -5.68 -25.77 12.77
N LEU A 325 -4.83 -25.28 13.68
CA LEU A 325 -3.53 -25.86 14.03
C LEU A 325 -3.57 -26.71 15.32
N THR A 326 -4.73 -26.83 15.98
CA THR A 326 -4.83 -27.48 17.30
C THR A 326 -4.50 -28.97 17.28
N GLY A 327 -4.67 -29.62 16.13
CA GLY A 327 -4.29 -31.01 15.87
C GLY A 327 -2.77 -31.25 15.80
N MET A 328 -1.96 -30.22 15.50
CA MET A 328 -0.50 -30.33 15.47
C MET A 328 0.10 -30.34 16.89
N PRO A 329 1.35 -30.80 17.06
CA PRO A 329 2.13 -30.51 18.27
C PRO A 329 2.26 -28.99 18.49
N PHE A 330 2.32 -28.52 19.74
CA PHE A 330 2.58 -27.10 20.01
C PHE A 330 4.00 -26.65 19.57
N THR A 331 4.91 -27.62 19.37
CA THR A 331 6.28 -27.41 18.87
C THR A 331 6.38 -27.20 17.35
N SER A 332 5.26 -27.13 16.62
CA SER A 332 5.24 -26.80 15.18
C SER A 332 3.91 -26.21 14.72
N GLY A 333 3.94 -25.49 13.60
CA GLY A 333 2.75 -25.06 12.85
C GLY A 333 2.67 -23.55 12.59
N ALA A 334 2.36 -23.19 11.35
CA ALA A 334 1.96 -21.84 10.97
C ALA A 334 0.70 -21.89 10.10
N GLY A 335 -0.20 -20.92 10.24
CA GLY A 335 -1.45 -20.89 9.47
C GLY A 335 -1.25 -20.44 8.02
N ILE A 336 -0.73 -19.23 7.82
CA ILE A 336 -0.41 -18.70 6.48
C ILE A 336 1.02 -18.17 6.46
N HIS A 337 1.83 -18.63 5.51
CA HIS A 337 3.05 -17.96 5.09
C HIS A 337 2.68 -16.90 4.05
N TRP A 338 2.66 -15.63 4.47
CA TRP A 338 2.07 -14.52 3.72
C TRP A 338 3.12 -13.51 3.23
N GLN A 339 4.20 -14.03 2.66
CA GLN A 339 5.26 -13.24 2.03
C GLN A 339 4.77 -12.68 0.68
N VAL A 340 4.20 -11.47 0.68
CA VAL A 340 3.47 -10.89 -0.47
C VAL A 340 3.79 -9.39 -0.71
N ALA A 341 3.25 -8.86 -1.81
CA ALA A 341 3.38 -7.45 -2.21
C ALA A 341 2.01 -6.72 -2.28
N GLN A 342 1.93 -5.60 -3.02
CA GLN A 342 0.71 -4.82 -3.28
C GLN A 342 -0.41 -5.63 -3.97
N ALA A 343 -1.64 -5.12 -3.91
CA ALA A 343 -2.86 -5.79 -4.38
C ALA A 343 -3.00 -7.23 -3.84
N THR A 344 -2.80 -7.37 -2.53
CA THR A 344 -3.03 -8.62 -1.81
C THR A 344 -3.87 -8.37 -0.56
N SER A 345 -4.73 -9.32 -0.20
CA SER A 345 -5.63 -9.18 0.95
C SER A 345 -5.90 -10.49 1.71
N LEU A 346 -5.92 -10.38 3.04
CA LEU A 346 -6.53 -11.37 3.93
C LEU A 346 -7.82 -10.80 4.50
N GLN A 347 -8.94 -11.51 4.37
CA GLN A 347 -10.25 -11.06 4.86
C GLN A 347 -11.00 -12.19 5.58
N ASN A 348 -11.57 -11.93 6.77
CA ASN A 348 -12.50 -12.86 7.44
C ASN A 348 -11.89 -14.25 7.67
N ILE A 349 -10.83 -14.32 8.49
CA ILE A 349 -10.10 -15.57 8.80
C ILE A 349 -9.96 -15.73 10.31
N VAL A 350 -10.28 -16.94 10.81
CA VAL A 350 -10.10 -17.33 12.22
C VAL A 350 -8.97 -18.34 12.34
N PHE A 351 -7.91 -18.00 13.07
CA PHE A 351 -6.77 -18.87 13.35
C PHE A 351 -6.94 -19.50 14.73
N ASN A 352 -7.03 -20.84 14.79
CA ASN A 352 -7.20 -21.59 16.03
C ASN A 352 -5.92 -22.37 16.34
N MET A 353 -5.30 -22.08 17.49
CA MET A 353 -3.98 -22.54 17.87
C MET A 353 -3.93 -23.02 19.32
N ARG A 354 -2.90 -23.78 19.64
CA ARG A 354 -2.66 -24.32 20.99
C ARG A 354 -2.18 -23.25 21.97
N THR A 355 -2.63 -23.36 23.22
CA THR A 355 -2.22 -22.49 24.34
C THR A 355 -1.29 -23.20 25.35
N ASP A 356 -1.14 -24.53 25.25
CA ASP A 356 -0.26 -25.33 26.09
C ASP A 356 1.21 -25.31 25.62
N GLY A 357 2.09 -26.02 26.34
CA GLY A 357 3.52 -26.14 25.99
C GLY A 357 4.45 -25.08 26.57
N GLY A 358 3.93 -23.98 27.15
CA GLY A 358 4.77 -22.90 27.70
C GLY A 358 5.67 -22.29 26.62
N GLU A 359 6.91 -21.91 26.97
CA GLU A 359 7.87 -21.33 25.99
C GLU A 359 8.27 -22.28 24.85
N ALA A 360 7.97 -23.58 24.95
CA ALA A 360 8.17 -24.54 23.86
C ALA A 360 7.04 -24.52 22.80
N ASN A 361 5.97 -23.75 23.03
CA ASN A 361 4.97 -23.46 21.99
C ASN A 361 5.56 -22.51 20.96
N VAL A 362 5.41 -22.85 19.67
CA VAL A 362 5.87 -22.03 18.53
C VAL A 362 4.78 -21.83 17.47
N GLN A 363 3.53 -22.17 17.77
CA GLN A 363 2.44 -22.00 16.81
C GLN A 363 2.19 -20.52 16.52
N GLN A 364 1.99 -20.19 15.25
CA GLN A 364 1.75 -18.83 14.79
C GLN A 364 0.66 -18.74 13.72
N GLY A 365 -0.25 -17.77 13.83
CA GLY A 365 -1.39 -17.66 12.90
C GLY A 365 -0.92 -17.27 11.51
N ILE A 366 -0.21 -16.14 11.43
CA ILE A 366 0.46 -15.67 10.23
C ILE A 366 1.99 -15.64 10.45
N PHE A 367 2.73 -16.03 9.42
CA PHE A 367 4.17 -15.88 9.31
C PHE A 367 4.52 -15.04 8.08
N ILE A 368 5.18 -13.90 8.29
CA ILE A 368 5.74 -13.05 7.24
C ILE A 368 7.19 -12.75 7.59
N ASP A 369 8.10 -13.17 6.72
CA ASP A 369 9.53 -12.92 6.84
C ASP A 369 9.97 -11.67 6.06
N ASN A 370 9.33 -11.37 4.92
CA ASN A 370 9.54 -10.18 4.10
C ASN A 370 8.35 -9.89 3.13
N GLY A 371 8.45 -8.83 2.34
CA GLY A 371 7.47 -8.43 1.32
C GLY A 371 7.39 -6.91 1.11
N SER A 372 6.50 -6.47 0.22
CA SER A 372 6.09 -5.05 0.08
C SER A 372 4.57 -4.94 0.27
N GLY A 373 4.13 -5.20 1.49
CA GLY A 373 2.75 -5.57 1.78
C GLY A 373 1.66 -4.53 1.47
N GLY A 374 0.45 -5.06 1.29
CA GLY A 374 -0.81 -4.32 1.08
C GLY A 374 -1.72 -4.30 2.31
N PHE A 375 -2.78 -5.11 2.29
CA PHE A 375 -3.92 -4.96 3.21
C PHE A 375 -4.36 -6.24 3.95
N MET A 376 -4.89 -6.09 5.18
CA MET A 376 -5.62 -7.15 5.89
C MET A 376 -6.79 -6.60 6.69
N THR A 377 -7.89 -7.35 6.77
CA THR A 377 -9.01 -7.01 7.66
C THR A 377 -9.75 -8.23 8.23
N ASP A 378 -10.46 -8.02 9.34
CA ASP A 378 -11.43 -8.97 9.90
C ASP A 378 -10.81 -10.32 10.29
N LEU A 379 -9.62 -10.29 10.92
CA LEU A 379 -8.89 -11.50 11.32
C LEU A 379 -9.02 -11.76 12.82
N THR A 380 -9.21 -13.02 13.23
CA THR A 380 -9.26 -13.44 14.65
C THR A 380 -8.21 -14.50 14.93
N PHE A 381 -7.45 -14.34 16.01
CA PHE A 381 -6.36 -15.23 16.41
C PHE A 381 -6.61 -15.75 17.82
N ASN A 382 -6.70 -17.07 17.97
CA ASN A 382 -7.00 -17.74 19.24
C ASN A 382 -5.82 -18.65 19.63
N GLY A 383 -5.09 -18.29 20.70
CA GLY A 383 -3.94 -19.03 21.22
C GLY A 383 -2.63 -18.78 20.46
N GLY A 384 -1.71 -19.75 20.51
CA GLY A 384 -0.40 -19.69 19.85
C GLY A 384 0.67 -18.92 20.61
N LYS A 385 1.92 -19.07 20.17
CA LYS A 385 3.03 -18.21 20.58
C LYS A 385 2.84 -16.80 20.03
N TYR A 386 2.56 -16.71 18.73
CA TYR A 386 2.33 -15.45 18.04
C TYR A 386 0.95 -15.46 17.38
N GLY A 387 0.15 -14.42 17.56
CA GLY A 387 -1.01 -14.23 16.69
C GLY A 387 -0.54 -14.05 15.24
N ALA A 388 0.37 -13.10 15.04
CA ALA A 388 1.14 -12.96 13.81
C ALA A 388 2.62 -12.64 14.09
N PHE A 389 3.50 -13.26 13.32
CA PHE A 389 4.90 -12.86 13.13
C PHE A 389 4.98 -12.05 11.83
N MET A 390 5.46 -10.81 11.89
CA MET A 390 5.32 -9.83 10.81
C MET A 390 6.66 -9.19 10.43
N GLY A 391 7.02 -9.27 9.15
CA GLY A 391 8.19 -8.61 8.55
C GLY A 391 7.88 -8.18 7.13
N SER A 392 7.84 -6.87 6.84
CA SER A 392 7.53 -6.34 5.50
C SER A 392 7.93 -4.87 5.39
N GLN A 393 8.11 -4.34 4.18
CA GLN A 393 8.40 -2.90 3.97
C GLN A 393 7.30 -2.03 4.61
N GLN A 394 6.05 -2.29 4.23
CA GLN A 394 4.85 -1.68 4.79
C GLN A 394 3.67 -2.67 4.82
N PHE A 395 2.64 -2.35 5.60
CA PHE A 395 1.33 -3.02 5.57
C PHE A 395 0.29 -2.16 6.31
N THR A 396 -0.96 -2.22 5.83
CA THR A 396 -2.14 -1.75 6.57
C THR A 396 -2.95 -2.94 7.05
N THR A 397 -3.24 -3.02 8.34
CA THR A 397 -4.02 -4.14 8.90
C THR A 397 -5.03 -3.63 9.91
N ARG A 398 -6.32 -3.85 9.69
CA ARG A 398 -7.39 -3.33 10.56
C ARG A 398 -8.38 -4.39 11.04
N ASN A 399 -9.19 -4.08 12.05
CA ASN A 399 -10.18 -5.00 12.65
C ASN A 399 -9.59 -6.39 12.95
N LEU A 400 -8.46 -6.42 13.68
CA LEU A 400 -7.82 -7.67 14.13
C LEU A 400 -8.22 -7.98 15.58
N THR A 401 -8.47 -9.24 15.91
CA THR A 401 -8.77 -9.68 17.28
C THR A 401 -7.81 -10.78 17.72
N PHE A 402 -7.12 -10.59 18.84
CA PHE A 402 -6.14 -11.53 19.39
C PHE A 402 -6.58 -11.97 20.79
N ASN A 403 -6.67 -13.29 21.02
CA ASN A 403 -7.17 -13.88 22.25
C ASN A 403 -6.20 -14.96 22.76
N ASN A 404 -5.65 -14.80 23.97
CA ASN A 404 -4.81 -15.81 24.64
C ASN A 404 -3.50 -16.16 23.92
N CYS A 405 -2.97 -15.28 23.05
CA CYS A 405 -1.65 -15.43 22.44
C CYS A 405 -0.55 -15.09 23.46
N LYS A 406 0.65 -15.70 23.38
CA LYS A 406 1.79 -15.23 24.22
C LYS A 406 2.17 -13.79 23.87
N THR A 407 2.38 -13.53 22.59
CA THR A 407 2.42 -12.17 22.03
C THR A 407 1.38 -12.09 20.91
N ALA A 408 0.54 -11.05 20.89
CA ALA A 408 -0.44 -10.90 19.82
C ALA A 408 0.23 -10.62 18.46
N VAL A 409 1.12 -9.61 18.41
CA VAL A 409 1.91 -9.26 17.22
C VAL A 409 3.40 -9.24 17.57
N TYR A 410 4.19 -10.08 16.90
CA TYR A 410 5.66 -9.97 16.92
C TYR A 410 6.11 -9.28 15.62
N MET A 411 6.49 -8.01 15.73
CA MET A 411 6.98 -7.19 14.61
C MET A 411 8.49 -7.41 14.48
N ASN A 412 8.88 -8.29 13.56
CA ASN A 412 10.25 -8.72 13.31
C ASN A 412 11.08 -7.60 12.65
N TRP A 413 10.55 -6.94 11.62
CA TRP A 413 11.13 -5.75 11.01
C TRP A 413 10.07 -5.02 10.17
N ASN A 414 10.23 -3.71 9.96
CA ASN A 414 9.48 -2.98 8.93
C ASN A 414 10.19 -1.67 8.54
N TRP A 415 9.65 -0.94 7.57
CA TRP A 415 9.87 0.52 7.49
C TRP A 415 8.69 1.29 8.10
N LEU A 416 7.48 0.73 7.97
CA LEU A 416 6.21 1.27 8.45
C LEU A 416 5.21 0.12 8.70
N TRP A 417 4.29 0.27 9.65
CA TRP A 417 3.09 -0.58 9.74
C TRP A 417 1.96 0.17 10.42
N THR A 418 0.75 0.08 9.89
CA THR A 418 -0.43 0.76 10.48
C THR A 418 -1.49 -0.25 10.91
N PHE A 419 -1.77 -0.26 12.22
CA PHE A 419 -2.80 -1.05 12.86
C PHE A 419 -3.99 -0.16 13.24
N GLN A 420 -5.21 -0.59 12.90
CA GLN A 420 -6.43 0.13 13.32
C GLN A 420 -7.53 -0.82 13.83
N ASP A 421 -8.29 -0.37 14.84
CA ASP A 421 -9.38 -1.14 15.47
C ASP A 421 -8.96 -2.57 15.87
N VAL A 422 -7.75 -2.69 16.43
CA VAL A 422 -7.21 -3.95 16.93
C VAL A 422 -7.69 -4.20 18.36
N LYS A 423 -8.11 -5.44 18.66
CA LYS A 423 -8.51 -5.90 19.99
C LYS A 423 -7.50 -6.96 20.47
N ILE A 424 -6.89 -6.76 21.63
CA ILE A 424 -5.95 -7.71 22.22
C ILE A 424 -6.46 -8.09 23.61
N ASN A 425 -6.69 -9.38 23.85
CA ASN A 425 -7.34 -9.89 25.05
C ASN A 425 -6.51 -11.02 25.67
N ASN A 426 -6.22 -10.88 26.97
CA ASN A 426 -5.59 -11.93 27.79
C ASN A 426 -4.27 -12.47 27.20
N CYS A 427 -3.44 -11.58 26.66
CA CYS A 427 -2.14 -11.92 26.06
C CYS A 427 -0.99 -11.65 27.03
N GLY A 428 0.20 -12.19 26.78
CA GLY A 428 1.40 -11.85 27.57
C GLY A 428 1.97 -10.47 27.21
N VAL A 429 2.09 -10.21 25.91
CA VAL A 429 2.44 -8.91 25.31
C VAL A 429 1.46 -8.62 24.17
N GLY A 430 1.08 -7.36 23.99
CA GLY A 430 0.30 -6.94 22.82
C GLY A 430 1.18 -6.91 21.56
N ILE A 431 1.88 -5.81 21.33
CA ILE A 431 2.82 -5.66 20.21
C ILE A 431 4.25 -5.70 20.76
N ASP A 432 5.03 -6.69 20.34
CA ASP A 432 6.49 -6.64 20.47
C ASP A 432 7.08 -6.04 19.20
N MET A 433 7.69 -4.86 19.32
CA MET A 433 8.41 -4.16 18.26
C MET A 433 9.88 -3.92 18.61
N SER A 434 10.41 -4.68 19.58
CA SER A 434 11.73 -4.46 20.19
C SER A 434 12.88 -5.24 19.53
N ASN A 435 12.59 -5.98 18.46
CA ASN A 435 13.59 -6.83 17.80
C ASN A 435 14.82 -6.03 17.33
N GLY A 436 16.00 -6.63 17.47
CA GLY A 436 17.30 -5.96 17.29
C GLY A 436 17.80 -5.17 18.52
N GLY A 437 16.96 -4.95 19.53
CA GLY A 437 17.34 -4.28 20.78
C GLY A 437 17.74 -2.80 20.60
N ALA A 438 18.20 -2.16 21.67
CA ALA A 438 18.42 -0.71 21.71
C ALA A 438 19.50 -0.17 20.75
N THR A 439 20.34 -1.03 20.19
CA THR A 439 21.45 -0.66 19.27
C THR A 439 21.15 -0.95 17.80
N SER A 440 20.30 -1.92 17.50
CA SER A 440 20.09 -2.44 16.14
C SER A 440 18.60 -2.65 15.80
N GLN A 441 17.70 -1.91 16.46
CA GLN A 441 16.24 -2.08 16.35
C GLN A 441 15.79 -2.16 14.88
N THR A 442 15.22 -3.30 14.50
CA THR A 442 14.92 -3.65 13.09
C THR A 442 13.56 -3.13 12.63
N VAL A 443 12.67 -2.78 13.56
CA VAL A 443 11.39 -2.15 13.28
C VAL A 443 11.59 -0.65 12.99
N GLY A 444 11.11 -0.17 11.85
CA GLY A 444 11.21 1.22 11.45
C GLY A 444 10.19 2.09 12.19
N SER A 445 8.89 1.80 11.99
CA SER A 445 7.80 2.49 12.67
C SER A 445 6.51 1.68 12.78
N VAL A 446 5.73 1.93 13.83
CA VAL A 446 4.42 1.30 14.09
C VAL A 446 3.40 2.37 14.48
N LEU A 447 2.19 2.27 13.95
CA LEU A 447 1.03 3.05 14.39
C LEU A 447 -0.06 2.11 14.89
N LEU A 448 -0.68 2.44 16.03
CA LEU A 448 -1.80 1.71 16.61
C LEU A 448 -2.95 2.68 16.93
N LEU A 449 -4.09 2.47 16.27
CA LEU A 449 -5.15 3.46 16.13
C LEU A 449 -6.51 2.87 16.54
N ASP A 450 -7.37 3.63 17.21
CA ASP A 450 -8.76 3.24 17.55
C ASP A 450 -8.92 1.87 18.27
N SER A 451 -7.86 1.42 18.95
CA SER A 451 -7.66 0.03 19.37
C SER A 451 -7.95 -0.20 20.86
N VAL A 452 -8.06 -1.46 21.27
CA VAL A 452 -8.30 -1.87 22.67
C VAL A 452 -7.32 -2.97 23.07
N ILE A 453 -6.62 -2.81 24.18
CA ILE A 453 -5.81 -3.86 24.82
C ILE A 453 -6.36 -4.11 26.21
N SER A 454 -6.64 -5.38 26.54
CA SER A 454 -7.19 -5.80 27.83
C SER A 454 -6.45 -7.01 28.41
N ASN A 455 -6.36 -7.06 29.74
CA ASN A 455 -5.84 -8.19 30.53
C ASN A 455 -4.45 -8.66 30.05
N THR A 456 -3.61 -7.71 29.64
CA THR A 456 -2.34 -7.96 28.94
C THR A 456 -1.24 -7.17 29.65
N PRO A 457 -0.26 -7.80 30.33
CA PRO A 457 0.69 -7.10 31.20
C PRO A 457 1.50 -5.95 30.55
N VAL A 458 1.80 -6.07 29.25
CA VAL A 458 2.49 -5.04 28.45
C VAL A 458 1.75 -4.82 27.14
N GLY A 459 1.24 -3.60 26.92
CA GLY A 459 0.57 -3.20 25.69
C GLY A 459 1.53 -3.20 24.48
N VAL A 460 2.59 -2.40 24.55
CA VAL A 460 3.67 -2.36 23.54
C VAL A 460 5.04 -2.50 24.20
N LEU A 461 5.87 -3.39 23.66
CA LEU A 461 7.26 -3.61 24.06
C LEU A 461 8.20 -3.06 22.99
N THR A 462 9.12 -2.16 23.37
CA THR A 462 9.99 -1.42 22.43
C THR A 462 11.43 -1.33 22.94
N ALA A 463 12.37 -1.05 22.05
CA ALA A 463 13.76 -0.72 22.39
C ALA A 463 14.13 0.74 22.04
N TYR A 464 13.15 1.59 21.72
CA TYR A 464 13.40 3.01 21.40
C TYR A 464 14.00 3.79 22.57
N ASN A 465 14.99 4.64 22.25
CA ASN A 465 15.65 5.56 23.16
C ASN A 465 15.70 6.95 22.51
N PRO A 466 15.12 8.02 23.10
CA PRO A 466 15.12 9.37 22.51
C PRO A 466 16.51 10.02 22.43
N SER A 467 17.53 9.46 23.11
CA SER A 467 18.94 9.87 22.96
C SER A 467 19.64 9.19 21.78
N SER A 468 18.96 8.31 21.04
CA SER A 468 19.49 7.72 19.80
C SER A 468 19.59 8.78 18.70
N PRO A 469 20.65 8.77 17.86
CA PRO A 469 20.69 9.59 16.65
C PRO A 469 19.63 9.15 15.62
N ALA A 470 19.27 7.86 15.63
CA ALA A 470 18.37 7.20 14.68
C ALA A 470 16.94 7.05 15.19
N THR A 471 15.98 6.96 14.27
CA THR A 471 14.52 6.99 14.53
C THR A 471 13.85 5.61 14.59
N ASN A 472 14.63 4.52 14.53
CA ASN A 472 14.17 3.14 14.59
C ASN A 472 13.29 2.88 15.81
N GLY A 473 12.15 2.21 15.60
CA GLY A 473 11.14 1.95 16.61
C GLY A 473 10.26 3.16 16.94
N SER A 474 10.08 4.08 15.99
CA SER A 474 9.08 5.16 16.13
C SER A 474 7.68 4.56 16.33
N LEU A 475 6.94 5.07 17.31
CA LEU A 475 5.62 4.55 17.70
C LEU A 475 4.64 5.70 17.82
N ILE A 476 3.46 5.55 17.22
CA ILE A 476 2.31 6.44 17.42
C ILE A 476 1.14 5.61 17.95
N LEU A 477 0.59 6.02 19.09
CA LEU A 477 -0.69 5.53 19.60
C LEU A 477 -1.71 6.66 19.48
N ASP A 478 -2.92 6.36 19.00
CA ASP A 478 -4.02 7.32 18.94
C ASP A 478 -5.34 6.61 19.27
N ASN A 479 -6.11 7.15 20.21
CA ASN A 479 -7.41 6.62 20.63
C ASN A 479 -7.34 5.14 21.09
N VAL A 480 -6.27 4.75 21.80
CA VAL A 480 -6.05 3.36 22.23
C VAL A 480 -6.47 3.15 23.68
N ASP A 481 -7.49 2.32 23.90
CA ASP A 481 -7.95 1.97 25.24
C ASP A 481 -7.08 0.87 25.86
N MET A 482 -6.48 1.15 27.02
CA MET A 482 -5.72 0.20 27.84
C MET A 482 -6.19 0.24 29.31
N SER A 483 -7.47 0.58 29.54
CA SER A 483 -8.07 0.73 30.88
C SER A 483 -8.21 -0.57 31.66
N ALA A 484 -8.45 -1.68 30.97
CA ALA A 484 -8.76 -2.96 31.60
C ALA A 484 -7.49 -3.83 31.79
N ASN A 485 -6.85 -3.72 32.95
CA ASN A 485 -5.76 -4.61 33.38
C ASN A 485 -4.55 -4.66 32.41
N VAL A 486 -3.99 -3.50 32.08
CA VAL A 486 -2.76 -3.32 31.30
C VAL A 486 -1.82 -2.39 32.08
N PRO A 487 -0.97 -2.89 33.00
CA PRO A 487 -0.16 -2.01 33.86
C PRO A 487 0.82 -1.11 33.10
N ALA A 488 1.46 -1.63 32.05
CA ALA A 488 2.37 -0.86 31.18
C ALA A 488 1.80 -0.76 29.77
N ALA A 489 1.40 0.45 29.35
CA ALA A 489 0.96 0.68 27.97
C ALA A 489 2.14 0.65 26.99
N VAL A 490 3.30 1.21 27.39
CA VAL A 490 4.57 1.11 26.67
C VAL A 490 5.70 0.77 27.65
N GLN A 491 6.52 -0.23 27.34
CA GLN A 491 7.64 -0.68 28.17
C GLN A 491 8.93 -0.87 27.35
N ILE A 492 10.08 -0.52 27.95
CA ILE A 492 11.41 -0.81 27.37
C ILE A 492 11.78 -2.29 27.59
N VAL A 493 12.22 -2.96 26.53
CA VAL A 493 12.57 -4.41 26.55
C VAL A 493 13.68 -4.75 27.53
N ASP A 494 14.76 -3.98 27.57
CA ASP A 494 15.98 -4.32 28.34
C ASP A 494 15.84 -3.99 29.83
N THR A 495 15.35 -2.79 30.14
CA THR A 495 15.26 -2.28 31.52
C THR A 495 13.95 -2.60 32.23
N LYS A 496 12.94 -3.09 31.49
CA LYS A 496 11.53 -3.23 31.92
C LYS A 496 10.90 -1.92 32.43
N ALA A 497 11.52 -0.77 32.15
CA ALA A 497 11.00 0.53 32.53
C ALA A 497 9.68 0.81 31.80
N THR A 498 8.64 1.16 32.55
CA THR A 498 7.36 1.62 31.99
C THR A 498 7.52 3.05 31.49
N VAL A 499 7.40 3.23 30.19
CA VAL A 499 7.48 4.53 29.49
C VAL A 499 6.15 5.27 29.59
N LEU A 500 5.06 4.51 29.44
CA LEU A 500 3.69 5.00 29.51
C LEU A 500 2.89 4.04 30.40
N PRO A 501 2.37 4.48 31.56
CA PRO A 501 1.49 3.65 32.38
C PRO A 501 0.18 3.38 31.62
N GLY A 502 -0.33 2.16 31.71
CA GLY A 502 -1.67 1.82 31.24
C GLY A 502 -2.69 1.90 32.38
N ASN A 503 -3.68 1.01 32.38
CA ASN A 503 -4.91 1.10 33.18
C ASN A 503 -5.66 2.44 32.96
N GLN A 504 -5.54 2.99 31.75
CA GLN A 504 -6.19 4.21 31.28
C GLN A 504 -6.37 4.16 29.76
N LYS A 505 -7.22 5.04 29.21
CA LYS A 505 -7.31 5.26 27.77
C LYS A 505 -6.22 6.23 27.31
N ILE A 506 -5.38 5.81 26.36
CA ILE A 506 -4.34 6.63 25.74
C ILE A 506 -4.96 7.47 24.64
N ALA A 507 -5.12 8.77 24.88
CA ALA A 507 -5.63 9.71 23.89
C ALA A 507 -4.67 9.86 22.70
N SER A 508 -3.39 10.15 22.99
CA SER A 508 -2.28 10.07 22.03
C SER A 508 -0.95 9.82 22.75
N PHE A 509 -0.03 9.12 22.09
CA PHE A 509 1.37 8.96 22.51
C PHE A 509 2.27 8.91 21.28
N ILE A 510 3.43 9.54 21.36
CA ILE A 510 4.44 9.51 20.30
C ILE A 510 5.82 9.23 20.87
N GLN A 511 6.57 8.36 20.19
CA GLN A 511 8.03 8.30 20.29
C GLN A 511 8.66 8.32 18.89
N GLY A 512 9.79 9.00 18.75
CA GLY A 512 10.44 9.30 17.47
C GLY A 512 10.74 10.80 17.34
N LYS A 513 11.07 11.27 16.13
CA LYS A 513 11.31 12.71 15.89
C LYS A 513 10.05 13.44 15.42
N THR A 514 9.82 14.63 15.97
CA THR A 514 8.61 15.45 15.73
C THR A 514 8.97 16.85 15.25
N TYR A 515 8.19 17.36 14.30
CA TYR A 515 8.31 18.69 13.70
C TYR A 515 6.95 19.39 13.80
N THR A 516 6.92 20.53 14.48
CA THR A 516 5.73 21.39 14.62
C THR A 516 6.13 22.82 14.29
N GLY A 517 5.63 23.35 13.16
CA GLY A 517 6.04 24.64 12.61
C GLY A 517 6.82 24.54 11.28
N ALA A 518 7.05 25.68 10.62
CA ALA A 518 7.38 25.74 9.19
C ALA A 518 8.78 25.22 8.85
N ALA A 519 9.74 25.40 9.75
CA ALA A 519 11.11 24.93 9.65
C ALA A 519 11.72 24.90 11.06
N GLY A 520 12.53 23.88 11.35
CA GLY A 520 13.19 23.74 12.64
C GLY A 520 13.90 22.39 12.78
N SER A 521 14.78 22.27 13.77
CA SER A 521 15.42 21.00 14.11
C SER A 521 14.41 20.05 14.77
N GLY A 522 14.22 18.86 14.18
CA GLY A 522 13.29 17.85 14.69
C GLY A 522 13.63 17.41 16.12
N LYS A 523 12.65 17.47 17.02
CA LYS A 523 12.82 17.08 18.42
C LYS A 523 12.55 15.59 18.57
N ALA A 524 13.50 14.83 19.14
CA ALA A 524 13.22 13.48 19.60
C ALA A 524 12.31 13.53 20.86
N VAL A 525 11.23 12.77 20.85
CA VAL A 525 10.28 12.64 21.97
C VAL A 525 10.05 11.18 22.31
N GLN A 526 9.50 10.95 23.50
CA GLN A 526 8.92 9.69 23.96
C GLN A 526 7.93 10.03 25.08
N GLY A 527 6.63 10.14 24.77
CA GLY A 527 5.64 10.58 25.76
C GLY A 527 4.23 10.77 25.22
N ALA A 528 3.27 10.85 26.14
CA ALA A 528 1.88 11.19 25.84
C ALA A 528 1.78 12.56 25.16
N GLN A 529 0.78 12.71 24.28
CA GLN A 529 0.46 13.96 23.58
C GLN A 529 -1.02 14.30 23.81
N ASP A 530 -1.42 15.53 23.48
CA ASP A 530 -2.83 15.90 23.44
C ASP A 530 -3.62 15.06 22.41
N ALA A 531 -4.93 14.92 22.62
CA ALA A 531 -5.80 14.16 21.74
C ALA A 531 -5.80 14.75 20.33
N ILE A 532 -5.50 13.95 19.30
CA ILE A 532 -5.56 14.41 17.91
C ILE A 532 -7.02 14.61 17.51
N VAL A 533 -7.43 15.88 17.43
CA VAL A 533 -8.75 16.27 16.94
C VAL A 533 -8.87 15.90 15.47
N LYS A 534 -9.85 15.04 15.17
CA LYS A 534 -10.18 14.58 13.82
C LYS A 534 -11.50 15.24 13.39
N PRO A 535 -11.64 15.74 12.16
CA PRO A 535 -12.91 16.28 11.67
C PRO A 535 -14.07 15.29 11.87
N PRO A 536 -15.22 15.69 12.45
CA PRO A 536 -16.31 14.75 12.75
C PRO A 536 -16.84 13.98 11.54
N VAL A 537 -16.74 14.54 10.34
CA VAL A 537 -17.16 13.89 9.08
C VAL A 537 -16.28 12.70 8.67
N LEU A 538 -15.12 12.52 9.30
CA LEU A 538 -14.22 11.36 9.12
C LEU A 538 -14.52 10.22 10.11
N LEU A 539 -15.41 10.43 11.08
CA LEU A 539 -15.64 9.53 12.21
C LEU A 539 -16.97 8.77 12.12
N ALA A 540 -16.96 7.56 12.67
CA ALA A 540 -18.15 6.74 12.90
C ALA A 540 -18.86 7.17 14.19
N SER A 541 -20.06 6.63 14.43
CA SER A 541 -20.90 6.98 15.59
C SER A 541 -20.31 6.61 16.95
N ASP A 542 -19.27 5.77 17.00
CA ASP A 542 -18.51 5.43 18.22
C ASP A 542 -17.27 6.32 18.44
N GLY A 543 -17.01 7.27 17.53
CA GLY A 543 -15.87 8.19 17.56
C GLY A 543 -14.57 7.63 16.98
N LYS A 544 -14.56 6.41 16.44
CA LYS A 544 -13.44 5.88 15.64
C LYS A 544 -13.43 6.45 14.23
N VAL A 545 -12.33 6.30 13.51
CA VAL A 545 -12.32 6.60 12.06
C VAL A 545 -13.17 5.57 11.31
N VAL A 546 -13.93 6.03 10.32
CA VAL A 546 -14.84 5.17 9.53
C VAL A 546 -14.06 4.08 8.81
N THR A 547 -14.50 2.84 9.00
CA THR A 547 -14.01 1.65 8.30
C THR A 547 -15.18 0.81 7.79
N ARG A 548 -14.97 0.16 6.64
CA ARG A 548 -15.93 -0.73 5.99
C ARG A 548 -15.17 -1.77 5.18
N SER A 549 -15.34 -3.05 5.50
CA SER A 549 -14.69 -4.14 4.77
C SER A 549 -15.34 -4.44 3.43
N LYS A 550 -14.56 -4.98 2.49
CA LYS A 550 -15.01 -5.36 1.14
C LYS A 550 -16.34 -6.10 1.17
N PRO A 551 -17.41 -5.59 0.52
CA PRO A 551 -18.70 -6.24 0.51
C PRO A 551 -18.62 -7.57 -0.25
N GLN A 552 -19.03 -8.65 0.42
CA GLN A 552 -19.05 -10.00 -0.15
C GLN A 552 -20.43 -10.46 -0.63
N TYR A 553 -21.49 -9.71 -0.27
CA TYR A 553 -22.88 -10.00 -0.64
C TYR A 553 -23.35 -11.42 -0.25
N ALA A 554 -22.86 -11.96 0.89
CA ALA A 554 -23.01 -13.37 1.28
C ALA A 554 -24.46 -13.89 1.27
N ASN A 555 -25.43 -13.04 1.62
CA ASN A 555 -26.86 -13.36 1.70
C ASN A 555 -27.66 -12.98 0.44
N VAL A 556 -27.00 -12.54 -0.64
CA VAL A 556 -27.67 -12.18 -1.91
C VAL A 556 -27.69 -13.40 -2.84
N PRO A 557 -28.84 -13.80 -3.41
CA PRO A 557 -28.91 -14.95 -4.31
C PRO A 557 -28.23 -14.65 -5.65
N ALA A 558 -27.65 -15.68 -6.29
CA ALA A 558 -27.00 -15.57 -7.59
C ALA A 558 -27.90 -14.97 -8.70
N SER A 559 -29.23 -15.09 -8.58
CA SER A 559 -30.21 -14.49 -9.50
C SER A 559 -30.23 -12.95 -9.51
N SER A 560 -29.68 -12.29 -8.48
CA SER A 560 -29.54 -10.83 -8.42
C SER A 560 -28.23 -10.31 -9.02
N PHE A 561 -27.39 -11.20 -9.59
CA PHE A 561 -26.13 -10.82 -10.22
C PHE A 561 -26.29 -10.71 -11.74
N LEU A 562 -26.19 -9.49 -12.27
CA LEU A 562 -26.28 -9.20 -13.69
C LEU A 562 -24.92 -9.41 -14.36
N SER A 563 -24.65 -10.65 -14.81
CA SER A 563 -23.47 -11.02 -15.62
C SER A 563 -23.32 -10.10 -16.84
N ALA A 564 -22.15 -9.48 -16.99
CA ALA A 564 -21.84 -8.59 -18.10
C ALA A 564 -21.93 -9.30 -19.44
N LYS A 565 -21.41 -10.54 -19.54
CA LYS A 565 -21.48 -11.35 -20.76
C LYS A 565 -22.90 -11.84 -21.06
N ALA A 566 -23.70 -12.13 -20.03
CA ALA A 566 -25.13 -12.43 -20.22
C ALA A 566 -25.95 -11.21 -20.70
N ASN A 567 -25.46 -10.00 -20.46
CA ASN A 567 -26.11 -8.74 -20.87
C ASN A 567 -25.48 -8.10 -22.13
N GLY A 568 -24.62 -8.83 -22.84
CA GLY A 568 -24.19 -8.50 -24.20
C GLY A 568 -22.72 -8.14 -24.38
N CYS A 569 -22.00 -7.83 -23.30
CA CYS A 569 -20.55 -7.55 -23.35
C CYS A 569 -19.77 -8.80 -23.82
N LYS A 570 -18.59 -8.61 -24.43
CA LYS A 570 -17.73 -9.69 -24.92
C LYS A 570 -16.64 -10.06 -23.91
N GLY A 571 -15.96 -9.06 -23.36
CA GLY A 571 -14.82 -9.30 -22.47
C GLY A 571 -13.66 -10.03 -23.16
N ASP A 572 -13.48 -9.83 -24.48
CA ASP A 572 -12.54 -10.55 -25.35
C ASP A 572 -11.23 -9.80 -25.65
N GLY A 573 -11.06 -8.60 -25.09
CA GLY A 573 -9.90 -7.73 -25.24
C GLY A 573 -9.78 -7.02 -26.59
N LYS A 574 -10.85 -7.02 -27.41
CA LYS A 574 -10.85 -6.52 -28.80
C LYS A 574 -12.14 -5.80 -29.19
N SER A 575 -13.29 -6.36 -28.80
CA SER A 575 -14.62 -5.81 -29.08
C SER A 575 -14.91 -4.62 -28.18
N ASP A 576 -15.45 -3.55 -28.75
CA ASP A 576 -15.90 -2.38 -28.01
C ASP A 576 -17.17 -2.71 -27.20
N ASP A 577 -17.02 -2.76 -25.88
CA ASP A 577 -18.09 -3.09 -24.93
C ASP A 577 -18.75 -1.84 -24.33
N THR A 578 -18.33 -0.62 -24.70
CA THR A 578 -18.79 0.65 -24.10
C THR A 578 -20.33 0.75 -24.04
N ALA A 579 -20.99 0.50 -25.18
CA ALA A 579 -22.45 0.58 -25.28
C ALA A 579 -23.16 -0.55 -24.49
N ALA A 580 -22.55 -1.74 -24.41
CA ALA A 580 -23.11 -2.88 -23.67
C ALA A 580 -22.99 -2.67 -22.15
N ILE A 581 -21.85 -2.14 -21.67
CA ILE A 581 -21.65 -1.79 -20.26
C ILE A 581 -22.59 -0.64 -19.86
N GLN A 582 -22.74 0.40 -20.68
CA GLN A 582 -23.68 1.47 -20.39
C GLN A 582 -25.13 0.96 -20.34
N ALA A 583 -25.53 0.07 -21.25
CA ALA A 583 -26.85 -0.56 -21.22
C ALA A 583 -27.06 -1.45 -19.97
N LEU A 584 -26.03 -2.16 -19.52
CA LEU A 584 -26.02 -2.95 -18.30
C LEU A 584 -26.14 -2.08 -17.04
N PHE A 585 -25.38 -0.99 -16.94
CA PHE A 585 -25.48 -0.04 -15.84
C PHE A 585 -26.84 0.67 -15.81
N ASN A 586 -27.39 1.01 -16.98
CA ASN A 586 -28.74 1.60 -17.11
C ASN A 586 -29.87 0.59 -16.79
N LYS A 587 -29.58 -0.71 -16.78
CA LYS A 587 -30.54 -1.79 -16.49
C LYS A 587 -30.57 -2.19 -15.01
N ALA A 588 -29.46 -2.03 -14.30
CA ALA A 588 -29.32 -2.48 -12.91
C ALA A 588 -30.24 -1.69 -11.96
N GLY A 589 -31.08 -2.39 -11.20
CA GLY A 589 -31.88 -1.82 -10.11
C GLY A 589 -31.13 -1.80 -8.77
N PRO A 590 -31.67 -1.13 -7.73
CA PRO A 590 -31.00 -0.99 -6.43
C PRO A 590 -30.69 -2.31 -5.67
N ASN A 591 -31.39 -3.38 -6.05
CA ASN A 591 -31.24 -4.74 -5.49
C ASN A 591 -30.33 -5.64 -6.35
N ASP A 592 -29.95 -5.19 -7.55
CA ASP A 592 -29.07 -5.94 -8.43
C ASP A 592 -27.60 -5.64 -8.12
N ILE A 593 -26.72 -6.55 -8.51
CA ILE A 593 -25.26 -6.38 -8.48
C ILE A 593 -24.75 -6.66 -9.89
N VAL A 594 -24.09 -5.70 -10.52
CA VAL A 594 -23.44 -5.93 -11.81
C VAL A 594 -22.23 -6.84 -11.62
N TYR A 595 -22.21 -7.96 -12.33
CA TYR A 595 -21.15 -8.94 -12.25
C TYR A 595 -20.30 -8.92 -13.51
N PHE A 596 -19.05 -8.44 -13.41
CA PHE A 596 -18.10 -8.60 -14.48
C PHE A 596 -17.49 -10.00 -14.41
N ASP A 597 -17.99 -10.90 -15.28
CA ASP A 597 -17.38 -12.20 -15.57
C ASP A 597 -15.91 -11.96 -16.00
N HIS A 598 -15.00 -12.91 -15.77
CA HIS A 598 -13.58 -12.64 -16.05
C HIS A 598 -13.36 -12.41 -17.56
N GLY A 599 -12.60 -11.39 -17.91
CA GLY A 599 -12.36 -10.99 -19.30
C GLY A 599 -11.72 -9.61 -19.40
N ALA A 600 -11.54 -9.13 -20.63
CA ALA A 600 -11.01 -7.81 -20.94
C ALA A 600 -12.02 -7.02 -21.78
N TYR A 601 -12.57 -5.96 -21.18
CA TYR A 601 -13.67 -5.18 -21.73
C TYR A 601 -13.10 -3.87 -22.28
N ILE A 602 -13.15 -3.68 -23.61
CA ILE A 602 -12.65 -2.46 -24.24
C ILE A 602 -13.69 -1.35 -24.11
N ILE A 603 -13.22 -0.18 -23.70
CA ILE A 603 -14.02 1.03 -23.49
C ILE A 603 -13.41 2.15 -24.35
N SER A 604 -14.18 2.68 -25.30
CA SER A 604 -13.72 3.62 -26.33
C SER A 604 -14.21 5.05 -26.12
N ASP A 605 -15.23 5.24 -25.29
CA ASP A 605 -15.80 6.53 -24.88
C ASP A 605 -16.18 6.51 -23.38
N THR A 606 -16.72 7.60 -22.84
CA THR A 606 -17.06 7.70 -21.41
C THR A 606 -18.27 6.84 -21.07
N ILE A 607 -18.18 6.11 -19.95
CA ILE A 607 -19.30 5.41 -19.33
C ILE A 607 -19.75 6.20 -18.10
N GLU A 608 -21.03 6.56 -18.08
CA GLU A 608 -21.73 7.16 -16.95
C GLU A 608 -22.14 6.05 -15.99
N VAL A 609 -21.49 5.97 -14.83
CA VAL A 609 -21.79 5.00 -13.77
C VAL A 609 -22.85 5.61 -12.84
N PRO A 610 -24.03 4.97 -12.67
CA PRO A 610 -25.08 5.47 -11.78
C PRO A 610 -24.59 5.63 -10.34
N LYS A 611 -25.21 6.56 -9.60
CA LYS A 611 -24.85 6.84 -8.20
C LYS A 611 -25.30 5.77 -7.21
N ASP A 612 -26.27 4.94 -7.58
CA ASP A 612 -26.87 3.90 -6.74
C ASP A 612 -26.69 2.55 -7.44
N ILE A 613 -25.50 1.96 -7.34
CA ILE A 613 -25.11 0.73 -8.05
C ILE A 613 -24.04 -0.06 -7.29
N LYS A 614 -24.13 -1.39 -7.40
CA LYS A 614 -23.14 -2.34 -6.88
C LYS A 614 -22.51 -3.10 -8.04
N ILE A 615 -21.19 -3.24 -8.02
CA ILE A 615 -20.37 -3.82 -9.08
C ILE A 615 -19.35 -4.77 -8.44
N THR A 616 -19.21 -5.99 -8.96
CA THR A 616 -18.15 -6.90 -8.51
C THR A 616 -17.60 -7.78 -9.63
N GLY A 617 -16.32 -8.17 -9.54
CA GLY A 617 -15.61 -8.91 -10.58
C GLY A 617 -15.24 -10.35 -10.24
N GLU A 618 -15.11 -11.18 -11.28
CA GLU A 618 -14.54 -12.53 -11.18
C GLU A 618 -13.00 -12.47 -11.23
N VAL A 619 -12.34 -12.29 -10.09
CA VAL A 619 -10.86 -12.26 -9.97
C VAL A 619 -10.22 -11.22 -10.91
N TRP A 620 -10.55 -9.95 -10.68
CA TRP A 620 -10.01 -8.81 -11.42
C TRP A 620 -10.14 -8.91 -12.96
N PRO A 621 -11.37 -8.95 -13.52
CA PRO A 621 -11.61 -8.57 -14.91
C PRO A 621 -11.06 -7.17 -15.20
N LEU A 622 -10.72 -6.96 -16.48
CA LEU A 622 -9.94 -5.82 -16.95
C LEU A 622 -10.87 -4.84 -17.69
N LEU A 623 -11.10 -3.65 -17.15
CA LEU A 623 -11.76 -2.54 -17.85
C LEU A 623 -10.68 -1.70 -18.54
N MET A 624 -10.72 -1.60 -19.87
CA MET A 624 -9.58 -1.16 -20.67
C MET A 624 -9.90 0.03 -21.58
N ALA A 625 -9.31 1.20 -21.29
CA ALA A 625 -9.40 2.37 -22.17
C ALA A 625 -8.72 2.09 -23.51
N ASN A 626 -9.50 2.15 -24.60
CA ASN A 626 -8.97 2.24 -25.97
C ASN A 626 -9.97 2.87 -26.94
N GLY A 627 -9.71 4.12 -27.33
CA GLY A 627 -10.48 4.82 -28.35
C GLY A 627 -9.78 6.10 -28.79
N ALA A 628 -10.22 6.69 -29.90
CA ALA A 628 -9.73 8.00 -30.34
C ALA A 628 -10.00 9.09 -29.29
N ALA A 629 -11.07 8.92 -28.50
CA ALA A 629 -11.50 9.78 -27.39
C ALA A 629 -10.42 10.01 -26.32
N PHE A 630 -9.43 9.12 -26.18
CA PHE A 630 -8.44 9.14 -25.10
C PHE A 630 -7.01 9.45 -25.57
N LYS A 631 -6.83 9.92 -26.80
CA LYS A 631 -5.51 10.14 -27.40
C LYS A 631 -4.89 11.51 -27.15
N ASP A 632 -5.68 12.51 -26.76
CA ASP A 632 -5.21 13.90 -26.61
C ASP A 632 -5.02 14.30 -25.14
N GLN A 633 -3.77 14.58 -24.74
CA GLN A 633 -3.46 15.08 -23.40
C GLN A 633 -3.84 16.56 -23.17
N ALA A 634 -4.09 17.34 -24.25
CA ALA A 634 -4.54 18.72 -24.15
C ALA A 634 -6.06 18.83 -23.95
N ASN A 635 -6.81 17.81 -24.39
CA ASN A 635 -8.26 17.68 -24.21
C ASN A 635 -8.59 16.33 -23.52
N PRO A 636 -8.14 16.11 -22.27
CA PRO A 636 -8.29 14.83 -21.60
C PRO A 636 -9.77 14.50 -21.32
N LYS A 637 -10.11 13.21 -21.38
CA LYS A 637 -11.48 12.70 -21.33
C LYS A 637 -11.59 11.48 -20.39
N VAL A 638 -12.72 11.42 -19.70
CA VAL A 638 -13.03 10.41 -18.68
C VAL A 638 -13.41 9.06 -19.29
N MET A 639 -12.89 7.96 -18.76
CA MET A 639 -13.37 6.61 -19.08
C MET A 639 -14.57 6.23 -18.20
N LEU A 640 -14.43 6.27 -16.87
CA LEU A 640 -15.51 5.97 -15.92
C LEU A 640 -15.89 7.22 -15.12
N ARG A 641 -17.12 7.73 -15.32
CA ARG A 641 -17.68 8.83 -14.53
C ARG A 641 -18.57 8.25 -13.41
N VAL A 642 -18.09 8.29 -12.17
CA VAL A 642 -18.77 7.72 -10.99
C VAL A 642 -19.67 8.76 -10.34
N GLY A 643 -20.95 8.72 -10.71
CA GLY A 643 -21.92 9.78 -10.42
C GLY A 643 -21.61 11.10 -11.12
N LYS A 644 -22.49 12.08 -10.96
CA LYS A 644 -22.32 13.45 -11.45
C LYS A 644 -21.97 14.38 -10.29
N ALA A 645 -21.52 15.60 -10.59
CA ALA A 645 -21.40 16.65 -9.57
C ALA A 645 -22.75 16.81 -8.82
N GLY A 646 -22.69 16.99 -7.51
CA GLY A 646 -23.84 17.00 -6.61
C GLY A 646 -24.45 15.64 -6.26
N ASP A 647 -24.08 14.52 -6.90
CA ASP A 647 -24.73 13.23 -6.60
C ASP A 647 -24.39 12.70 -5.21
N VAL A 648 -25.45 12.25 -4.51
CA VAL A 648 -25.37 11.51 -3.25
C VAL A 648 -26.10 10.19 -3.41
N GLY A 649 -25.47 9.08 -3.03
CA GLY A 649 -26.00 7.72 -3.24
C GLY A 649 -25.16 6.60 -2.60
N THR A 650 -25.41 5.37 -3.03
CA THR A 650 -24.71 4.14 -2.60
C THR A 650 -23.96 3.50 -3.76
N PHE A 651 -22.63 3.66 -3.79
CA PHE A 651 -21.77 3.14 -4.85
C PHE A 651 -20.77 2.11 -4.31
N GLU A 652 -20.78 0.91 -4.87
CA GLU A 652 -19.87 -0.16 -4.46
C GLU A 652 -19.22 -0.78 -5.69
N MET A 653 -17.87 -0.75 -5.77
CA MET A 653 -17.13 -1.51 -6.77
C MET A 653 -16.04 -2.35 -6.09
N SER A 654 -15.94 -3.63 -6.46
CA SER A 654 -14.97 -4.53 -5.86
C SER A 654 -14.40 -5.59 -6.81
N ASP A 655 -13.18 -6.06 -6.56
CA ASP A 655 -12.53 -7.13 -7.34
C ASP A 655 -12.38 -6.78 -8.86
N ILE A 656 -12.03 -5.53 -9.23
CA ILE A 656 -11.86 -5.03 -10.63
C ILE A 656 -10.43 -4.51 -10.92
N ILE A 657 -9.92 -4.65 -12.15
CA ILE A 657 -8.76 -3.88 -12.64
C ILE A 657 -9.17 -2.88 -13.73
N ILE A 658 -8.59 -1.68 -13.69
CA ILE A 658 -8.77 -0.60 -14.66
C ILE A 658 -7.41 -0.30 -15.32
N GLN A 659 -7.35 -0.27 -16.65
CA GLN A 659 -6.07 -0.07 -17.36
C GLN A 659 -6.27 0.55 -18.75
N THR A 660 -5.19 0.73 -19.50
CA THR A 660 -5.21 1.10 -20.92
C THR A 660 -4.91 -0.10 -21.81
N GLN A 661 -5.36 -0.05 -23.07
CA GLN A 661 -4.78 -0.86 -24.15
C GLN A 661 -4.10 0.09 -25.16
N GLY A 662 -2.78 0.00 -25.26
CA GLY A 662 -1.94 0.96 -25.97
C GLY A 662 -1.85 2.32 -25.26
N PRO A 663 -1.16 3.30 -25.87
CA PRO A 663 -1.03 4.63 -25.31
C PRO A 663 -2.35 5.41 -25.35
N GLN A 664 -2.79 5.92 -24.20
CA GLN A 664 -4.03 6.71 -24.06
C GLN A 664 -3.77 7.98 -23.22
N PRO A 665 -2.85 8.87 -23.65
CA PRO A 665 -2.36 9.97 -22.81
C PRO A 665 -3.38 11.07 -22.51
N GLY A 666 -4.61 10.98 -23.05
CA GLY A 666 -5.78 11.78 -22.69
C GLY A 666 -6.77 11.08 -21.73
N ALA A 667 -6.56 9.82 -21.36
CA ALA A 667 -7.49 9.10 -20.47
C ALA A 667 -7.41 9.62 -19.02
N ILE A 668 -8.53 10.13 -18.49
CA ILE A 668 -8.80 10.17 -17.06
C ILE A 668 -9.55 8.86 -16.74
N LEU A 669 -8.88 7.87 -16.15
CA LEU A 669 -9.46 6.52 -16.07
C LEU A 669 -10.67 6.44 -15.14
N MET A 670 -10.70 7.24 -14.08
CA MET A 670 -11.88 7.44 -13.24
C MET A 670 -12.03 8.92 -12.83
N GLU A 671 -13.22 9.48 -13.05
CA GLU A 671 -13.68 10.73 -12.45
C GLU A 671 -14.72 10.35 -11.38
N TYR A 672 -14.44 10.65 -10.12
CA TYR A 672 -15.22 10.23 -8.97
C TYR A 672 -15.92 11.46 -8.39
N ASN A 673 -17.21 11.61 -8.67
CA ASN A 673 -18.01 12.77 -8.27
C ASN A 673 -18.94 12.49 -7.09
N ILE A 674 -19.40 11.24 -6.96
CA ILE A 674 -20.38 10.85 -5.96
C ILE A 674 -19.89 11.10 -4.52
N ALA A 675 -20.79 11.52 -3.65
CA ALA A 675 -20.65 11.38 -2.21
C ALA A 675 -21.49 10.24 -1.64
N GLY A 676 -20.91 9.45 -0.73
CA GLY A 676 -21.66 8.44 0.01
C GLY A 676 -22.85 9.04 0.79
N SER A 677 -24.02 8.42 0.70
CA SER A 677 -25.22 8.78 1.47
C SER A 677 -25.02 8.66 2.99
N THR A 678 -24.09 7.80 3.41
CA THR A 678 -23.45 7.78 4.72
C THR A 678 -21.93 7.65 4.52
N PRO A 679 -21.10 7.91 5.54
CA PRO A 679 -19.67 7.57 5.48
C PRO A 679 -19.45 6.12 5.04
N GLY A 680 -18.53 5.89 4.10
CA GLY A 680 -18.27 4.56 3.52
C GLY A 680 -19.36 3.98 2.59
N ALA A 681 -20.44 4.73 2.28
CA ALA A 681 -21.50 4.26 1.38
C ALA A 681 -21.13 4.32 -0.11
N ALA A 682 -20.12 5.11 -0.48
CA ALA A 682 -19.53 5.15 -1.81
C ALA A 682 -18.05 4.74 -1.71
N GLY A 683 -17.61 3.71 -2.44
CA GLY A 683 -16.22 3.27 -2.36
C GLY A 683 -15.75 2.15 -3.30
N LEU A 684 -14.45 1.89 -3.21
CA LEU A 684 -13.69 0.88 -3.96
C LEU A 684 -13.00 -0.11 -3.00
N TRP A 685 -13.04 -1.41 -3.30
CA TRP A 685 -12.42 -2.47 -2.48
C TRP A 685 -11.75 -3.58 -3.32
N ASP A 686 -10.43 -3.76 -3.19
CA ASP A 686 -9.66 -4.59 -4.14
C ASP A 686 -9.96 -4.18 -5.60
N VAL A 687 -9.97 -2.86 -5.86
CA VAL A 687 -10.02 -2.28 -7.20
C VAL A 687 -8.67 -1.62 -7.47
N HIS A 688 -8.07 -1.88 -8.64
CA HIS A 688 -6.70 -1.46 -8.90
C HIS A 688 -6.54 -0.92 -10.32
N PHE A 689 -5.57 -0.03 -10.51
CA PHE A 689 -5.20 0.54 -11.80
C PHE A 689 -3.82 0.01 -12.19
N ARG A 690 -3.68 -0.52 -13.42
CA ARG A 690 -2.49 -1.30 -13.82
C ARG A 690 -2.00 -0.90 -15.21
N ILE A 691 -1.21 0.17 -15.30
CA ILE A 691 -0.92 0.81 -16.58
C ILE A 691 0.33 0.20 -17.24
N GLY A 692 0.09 -0.79 -18.12
CA GLY A 692 1.12 -1.48 -18.89
C GLY A 692 1.63 -2.77 -18.22
N GLY A 693 2.82 -3.20 -18.63
CA GLY A 693 3.58 -4.31 -18.05
C GLY A 693 2.93 -5.69 -18.11
N SER A 694 1.78 -5.83 -18.77
CA SER A 694 0.96 -7.05 -18.72
C SER A 694 0.23 -7.33 -20.03
N ALA A 695 -0.12 -8.59 -20.25
CA ALA A 695 -0.68 -9.06 -21.51
C ALA A 695 -1.93 -8.26 -21.94
N GLY A 696 -1.97 -7.92 -23.24
CA GLY A 696 -3.08 -7.17 -23.84
C GLY A 696 -3.06 -5.66 -23.62
N THR A 697 -2.24 -5.14 -22.71
CA THR A 697 -2.01 -3.68 -22.56
C THR A 697 -1.23 -3.09 -23.73
N GLN A 698 -0.52 -3.92 -24.52
CA GLN A 698 0.34 -3.49 -25.65
C GLN A 698 1.49 -2.55 -25.25
N LEU A 699 1.76 -2.43 -23.93
CA LEU A 699 2.70 -1.53 -23.27
C LEU A 699 3.68 -2.37 -22.44
N GLN A 700 4.46 -3.21 -23.13
CA GLN A 700 5.24 -4.33 -22.56
C GLN A 700 6.72 -4.23 -22.96
N SER A 701 7.57 -5.16 -22.47
CA SER A 701 9.02 -5.13 -22.72
C SER A 701 9.40 -5.10 -24.22
N ASP A 702 8.56 -5.68 -25.08
CA ASP A 702 8.72 -5.72 -26.54
C ASP A 702 8.82 -4.34 -27.22
N LYS A 703 8.27 -3.29 -26.59
CA LYS A 703 8.31 -1.90 -27.07
C LYS A 703 8.90 -0.91 -26.06
N CYS A 704 8.71 -1.20 -24.78
CA CYS A 704 8.93 -0.24 -23.69
C CYS A 704 10.08 -0.62 -22.75
N ALA A 705 10.88 -1.64 -23.07
CA ALA A 705 12.10 -1.96 -22.32
C ALA A 705 12.99 -0.73 -22.09
N LYS A 706 13.52 -0.58 -20.86
CA LYS A 706 14.37 0.54 -20.49
C LYS A 706 15.67 0.60 -21.32
N ASN A 707 16.16 1.81 -21.56
CA ASN A 707 17.53 2.01 -22.07
C ASN A 707 18.21 3.22 -21.40
N PRO A 708 18.75 3.05 -20.18
CA PRO A 708 19.38 4.14 -19.43
C PRO A 708 20.66 4.70 -20.07
N ASN A 709 21.22 4.03 -21.09
CA ASN A 709 22.44 4.43 -21.79
C ASN A 709 22.21 5.48 -22.89
N VAL A 710 20.95 5.84 -23.18
CA VAL A 710 20.58 6.78 -24.22
C VAL A 710 19.68 7.86 -23.63
N THR A 711 20.09 9.12 -23.76
CA THR A 711 19.19 10.25 -23.50
C THR A 711 18.23 10.41 -24.66
N ALA A 712 16.93 10.24 -24.39
CA ALA A 712 15.88 10.30 -25.40
C ALA A 712 14.63 10.98 -24.83
N PRO A 713 13.79 11.63 -25.68
CA PRO A 713 12.43 11.97 -25.28
C PRO A 713 11.64 10.69 -24.95
N ALA A 714 10.59 10.82 -24.16
CA ALA A 714 9.68 9.71 -23.87
C ALA A 714 9.12 9.09 -25.16
N ASN A 715 9.11 7.75 -25.26
CA ASN A 715 8.54 7.05 -26.40
C ASN A 715 7.00 7.26 -26.44
N PRO A 716 6.43 7.88 -27.48
CA PRO A 716 4.97 8.08 -27.59
C PRO A 716 4.17 6.78 -27.61
N GLU A 717 4.77 5.66 -28.04
CA GLU A 717 4.12 4.34 -28.02
C GLU A 717 3.97 3.78 -26.59
N CYS A 718 4.76 4.29 -25.63
CA CYS A 718 4.82 3.85 -24.24
C CYS A 718 4.16 4.84 -23.26
N MET A 719 3.31 5.74 -23.76
CA MET A 719 2.48 6.60 -22.90
C MET A 719 1.45 5.74 -22.13
N GLY A 720 1.17 6.13 -20.89
CA GLY A 720 0.11 5.56 -20.07
C GLY A 720 -1.21 6.30 -20.27
N ALA A 721 -1.83 6.69 -19.15
CA ALA A 721 -3.00 7.54 -19.08
C ALA A 721 -2.62 9.00 -18.72
N TYR A 722 -3.60 9.91 -18.74
CA TYR A 722 -3.45 11.30 -18.29
C TYR A 722 -3.44 11.40 -16.76
N LEU A 723 -4.38 10.70 -16.13
CA LEU A 723 -4.67 10.69 -14.70
C LEU A 723 -5.40 9.39 -14.33
N LEU A 724 -5.02 8.71 -13.26
CA LEU A 724 -5.64 7.43 -12.88
C LEU A 724 -6.97 7.64 -12.16
N THR A 725 -7.03 8.58 -11.22
CA THR A 725 -8.29 8.94 -10.54
C THR A 725 -8.34 10.42 -10.16
N HIS A 726 -9.45 11.08 -10.51
CA HIS A 726 -9.81 12.42 -10.08
C HIS A 726 -11.00 12.34 -9.12
N MET A 727 -10.82 12.73 -7.85
CA MET A 727 -11.91 12.86 -6.88
C MET A 727 -12.29 14.34 -6.82
N THR A 728 -13.49 14.69 -7.32
CA THR A 728 -13.88 16.09 -7.50
C THR A 728 -14.40 16.71 -6.18
N ALA A 729 -14.52 18.04 -6.13
CA ALA A 729 -14.69 18.77 -4.87
C ALA A 729 -15.92 18.38 -4.02
N GLU A 730 -16.99 17.90 -4.65
CA GLU A 730 -18.21 17.47 -3.98
C GLU A 730 -18.27 15.97 -3.67
N SER A 731 -17.23 15.20 -4.00
CA SER A 731 -17.19 13.76 -3.76
C SER A 731 -16.92 13.40 -2.29
N SER A 732 -17.21 12.15 -1.93
CA SER A 732 -16.91 11.52 -0.63
C SER A 732 -16.74 10.03 -0.85
N GLY A 733 -15.49 9.56 -0.87
CA GLY A 733 -15.14 8.20 -1.26
C GLY A 733 -14.36 7.42 -0.19
N TYR A 734 -14.54 6.10 -0.19
CA TYR A 734 -13.82 5.15 0.66
C TYR A 734 -13.01 4.20 -0.22
N PHE A 735 -11.70 4.16 -0.05
CA PHE A 735 -10.79 3.42 -0.93
C PHE A 735 -9.98 2.43 -0.08
N GLU A 736 -10.14 1.13 -0.31
CA GLU A 736 -9.50 0.07 0.49
C GLU A 736 -8.77 -0.94 -0.38
N ASN A 737 -7.49 -1.20 -0.04
CA ASN A 737 -6.52 -1.93 -0.87
C ASN A 737 -6.50 -1.46 -2.33
N THR A 738 -6.66 -0.15 -2.56
CA THR A 738 -6.67 0.42 -3.91
C THR A 738 -5.24 0.71 -4.35
N TRP A 739 -4.81 0.11 -5.46
CA TRP A 739 -3.45 0.24 -5.98
C TRP A 739 -3.44 0.94 -7.34
N TRP A 740 -2.72 2.06 -7.44
CA TRP A 740 -2.59 2.90 -8.63
C TRP A 740 -1.18 2.74 -9.23
N TRP A 741 -0.95 1.62 -9.92
CA TRP A 741 0.38 1.23 -10.43
C TRP A 741 0.55 1.58 -11.91
N VAL A 742 1.68 2.21 -12.22
CA VAL A 742 2.18 2.47 -13.57
C VAL A 742 3.37 1.56 -13.78
N ALA A 743 3.33 0.70 -14.79
CA ALA A 743 4.22 -0.46 -14.80
C ALA A 743 5.71 -0.10 -14.89
N ASP A 744 6.47 -0.48 -13.86
CA ASP A 744 7.93 -0.36 -13.82
C ASP A 744 8.64 -1.57 -14.43
N HIS A 745 7.95 -2.71 -14.54
CA HIS A 745 8.48 -3.96 -15.11
C HIS A 745 7.43 -4.84 -15.81
N GLU A 746 7.92 -5.80 -16.58
CA GLU A 746 7.16 -6.80 -17.34
C GLU A 746 6.69 -7.98 -16.48
N LEU A 747 5.41 -8.38 -16.62
CA LEU A 747 4.73 -9.41 -15.82
C LEU A 747 4.35 -10.68 -16.59
N ASP A 748 4.28 -10.69 -17.92
CA ASP A 748 3.74 -11.84 -18.69
C ASP A 748 4.72 -12.43 -19.71
N LEU A 749 5.55 -11.61 -20.37
CA LEU A 749 6.47 -12.05 -21.44
C LEU A 749 7.63 -12.93 -20.93
N ALA A 750 8.37 -13.55 -21.87
CA ALA A 750 9.45 -14.48 -21.55
C ALA A 750 10.56 -13.86 -20.67
N ASP A 751 10.74 -12.54 -20.76
CA ASP A 751 11.68 -11.72 -20.01
C ASP A 751 11.05 -10.96 -18.82
N ARG A 752 9.96 -11.49 -18.23
CA ARG A 752 9.36 -10.99 -16.97
C ARG A 752 10.43 -10.63 -15.92
N LYS A 753 10.16 -9.57 -15.13
CA LYS A 753 11.11 -8.75 -14.34
C LYS A 753 11.93 -7.71 -15.14
N VAL A 754 12.00 -7.77 -16.47
CA VAL A 754 12.68 -6.69 -17.23
C VAL A 754 11.93 -5.39 -17.01
N GLN A 755 12.68 -4.37 -16.57
CA GLN A 755 12.14 -3.04 -16.28
C GLN A 755 11.82 -2.28 -17.56
N ILE A 756 10.71 -1.54 -17.53
CA ILE A 756 10.14 -0.81 -18.67
C ILE A 756 9.90 0.66 -18.33
N ASN A 757 9.79 1.48 -19.38
CA ASN A 757 9.47 2.90 -19.30
C ASN A 757 7.99 3.11 -19.69
N ILE A 758 7.06 3.22 -18.72
CA ILE A 758 5.68 3.65 -19.00
C ILE A 758 5.46 5.09 -18.53
N TYR A 759 5.05 5.96 -19.44
CA TYR A 759 4.89 7.39 -19.18
C TYR A 759 3.43 7.74 -18.86
N ASN A 760 3.03 7.57 -17.61
CA ASN A 760 1.71 7.99 -17.10
C ASN A 760 1.79 9.39 -16.47
N GLY A 761 0.80 10.25 -16.69
CA GLY A 761 0.88 11.63 -16.21
C GLY A 761 0.84 11.77 -14.69
N ARG A 762 -0.25 11.30 -14.09
CA ARG A 762 -0.65 11.60 -12.70
C ARG A 762 -1.31 10.38 -12.07
N GLY A 763 -1.06 10.13 -10.80
CA GLY A 763 -1.70 9.06 -10.03
C GLY A 763 -3.12 9.46 -9.60
N VAL A 764 -3.24 9.94 -8.37
CA VAL A 764 -4.49 10.38 -7.73
C VAL A 764 -4.50 11.90 -7.56
N LEU A 765 -5.53 12.55 -8.09
CA LEU A 765 -5.89 13.93 -7.79
C LEU A 765 -7.12 13.92 -6.88
N CYS A 766 -7.03 14.57 -5.72
CA CYS A 766 -8.14 14.72 -4.80
C CYS A 766 -8.42 16.20 -4.53
N GLU A 767 -9.66 16.62 -4.80
CA GLU A 767 -10.16 17.97 -4.52
C GLU A 767 -11.32 17.93 -3.50
N ALA A 768 -11.68 16.73 -3.05
CA ALA A 768 -12.83 16.45 -2.20
C ALA A 768 -12.81 17.28 -0.90
N THR A 769 -13.96 17.87 -0.57
CA THR A 769 -14.16 18.68 0.65
C THR A 769 -15.00 17.97 1.71
N LYS A 770 -15.54 16.78 1.39
CA LYS A 770 -16.28 15.91 2.31
C LYS A 770 -15.37 14.77 2.79
N GLY A 771 -15.76 14.10 3.87
CA GLY A 771 -15.04 12.96 4.44
C GLY A 771 -14.62 11.94 3.36
N THR A 772 -13.32 11.67 3.26
CA THR A 772 -12.74 10.78 2.25
C THR A 772 -11.64 9.95 2.90
N TRP A 773 -11.64 8.62 2.68
CA TRP A 773 -10.80 7.66 3.41
C TRP A 773 -9.98 6.78 2.47
N PHE A 774 -8.70 6.61 2.78
CA PHE A 774 -7.76 5.76 2.05
C PHE A 774 -7.14 4.74 3.02
N TRP A 775 -7.45 3.45 2.85
CA TRP A 775 -7.00 2.35 3.71
C TRP A 775 -6.08 1.40 2.94
N GLY A 776 -4.78 1.44 3.25
CA GLY A 776 -3.75 0.65 2.58
C GLY A 776 -3.69 0.89 1.08
N THR A 777 -3.59 2.16 0.67
CA THR A 777 -3.55 2.52 -0.76
C THR A 777 -2.14 2.88 -1.22
N ALA A 778 -1.79 2.46 -2.43
CA ALA A 778 -0.50 2.74 -3.04
C ALA A 778 -0.69 3.46 -4.39
N SER A 779 0.14 4.45 -4.71
CA SER A 779 0.17 5.08 -6.03
C SER A 779 1.61 5.29 -6.47
N GLU A 780 1.96 4.77 -7.64
CA GLU A 780 3.37 4.57 -7.99
C GLU A 780 3.68 4.91 -9.45
N HIS A 781 4.92 5.36 -9.66
CA HIS A 781 5.59 5.58 -10.94
C HIS A 781 4.85 6.49 -11.95
N SER A 782 3.98 7.39 -11.48
CA SER A 782 3.46 8.50 -12.31
C SER A 782 4.49 9.62 -12.48
N VAL A 783 4.44 10.36 -13.58
CA VAL A 783 5.47 11.36 -13.94
C VAL A 783 5.44 12.58 -13.02
N LEU A 784 4.28 13.22 -12.84
CA LEU A 784 4.16 14.49 -12.12
C LEU A 784 4.02 14.29 -10.61
N TYR A 785 3.05 13.48 -10.20
CA TYR A 785 2.75 13.15 -8.80
C TYR A 785 2.05 11.81 -8.68
N ASN A 786 2.20 11.19 -7.51
CA ASN A 786 1.48 10.00 -7.11
C ASN A 786 0.18 10.38 -6.36
N TYR A 787 0.25 11.22 -5.32
CA TYR A 787 -0.93 11.85 -4.72
C TYR A 787 -0.83 13.39 -4.78
N GLN A 788 -1.89 14.07 -5.25
CA GLN A 788 -2.04 15.52 -5.13
C GLN A 788 -3.38 15.91 -4.52
N PHE A 789 -3.34 16.88 -3.60
CA PHE A 789 -4.50 17.49 -2.95
C PHE A 789 -4.64 18.96 -3.37
N ASN A 790 -5.75 19.33 -4.01
CA ASN A 790 -6.05 20.71 -4.41
C ASN A 790 -7.28 21.21 -3.65
N LYS A 791 -7.13 22.18 -2.74
CA LYS A 791 -8.24 22.77 -1.95
C LYS A 791 -9.09 21.74 -1.20
N ALA A 792 -8.54 20.54 -1.00
CA ALA A 792 -9.22 19.42 -0.41
C ALA A 792 -9.34 19.62 1.11
N SER A 793 -10.38 19.04 1.72
CA SER A 793 -10.48 18.98 3.17
C SER A 793 -11.27 17.78 3.68
N ASN A 794 -10.97 17.37 4.91
CA ASN A 794 -11.51 16.17 5.54
C ASN A 794 -11.05 14.87 4.86
N VAL A 795 -9.73 14.73 4.66
CA VAL A 795 -9.13 13.51 4.08
C VAL A 795 -8.38 12.74 5.16
N TYR A 796 -8.62 11.43 5.23
CA TYR A 796 -7.92 10.51 6.11
C TYR A 796 -7.22 9.41 5.31
N MET A 797 -5.96 9.10 5.62
CA MET A 797 -5.20 8.06 4.93
C MET A 797 -4.41 7.21 5.93
N ALA A 798 -4.46 5.88 5.80
CA ALA A 798 -3.80 4.95 6.71
C ALA A 798 -3.52 3.57 6.09
N HIS A 799 -2.28 3.19 5.79
CA HIS A 799 -1.20 4.10 5.36
C HIS A 799 -1.32 4.38 3.85
N ILE A 800 -0.54 5.35 3.37
CA ILE A 800 -0.20 5.46 1.94
C ILE A 800 1.17 4.87 1.64
N GLN A 801 1.38 4.45 0.41
CA GLN A 801 2.69 4.13 -0.15
C GLN A 801 2.83 4.78 -1.54
N THR A 802 4.05 5.19 -1.91
CA THR A 802 4.37 5.68 -3.26
C THR A 802 5.81 5.41 -3.68
N GLU A 803 6.02 5.22 -4.98
CA GLU A 803 7.35 5.21 -5.59
C GLU A 803 7.48 6.16 -6.78
N THR A 804 8.64 6.79 -6.91
CA THR A 804 9.02 7.60 -8.07
C THR A 804 9.28 6.72 -9.30
N ALA A 805 9.00 7.23 -10.51
CA ALA A 805 9.20 6.47 -11.74
C ALA A 805 10.70 6.25 -12.04
N TYR A 806 11.14 4.99 -12.19
CA TYR A 806 12.56 4.62 -12.17
C TYR A 806 13.44 5.20 -13.29
N PHE A 807 12.81 5.55 -14.43
CA PHE A 807 13.49 6.21 -15.54
C PHE A 807 13.86 7.67 -15.22
N GLN A 808 13.30 8.27 -14.15
CA GLN A 808 13.39 9.72 -14.00
C GLN A 808 14.80 10.25 -13.78
N GLY A 809 15.04 11.40 -14.41
CA GLY A 809 16.36 11.88 -14.81
C GLY A 809 16.66 11.59 -16.29
N ASN A 810 15.92 10.68 -16.93
CA ASN A 810 15.98 10.40 -18.36
C ASN A 810 14.64 9.83 -18.92
N PRO A 811 13.63 10.68 -19.20
CA PRO A 811 13.57 12.12 -18.94
C PRO A 811 13.31 12.47 -17.47
N ASP A 812 13.35 13.75 -17.10
CA ASP A 812 12.90 14.23 -15.80
C ASP A 812 11.36 14.44 -15.77
N ALA A 813 10.81 14.93 -14.65
CA ALA A 813 9.37 15.09 -14.47
C ALA A 813 8.71 16.22 -15.31
N LYS A 814 9.45 16.93 -16.17
CA LYS A 814 8.92 18.06 -16.98
C LYS A 814 8.20 17.62 -18.26
N THR A 815 8.28 16.34 -18.60
CA THR A 815 7.90 15.78 -19.90
C THR A 815 7.59 14.28 -19.72
N PRO A 816 6.70 13.65 -20.51
CA PRO A 816 5.99 14.13 -21.71
C PRO A 816 4.63 14.83 -21.48
N PHE A 817 4.24 15.07 -20.23
CA PHE A 817 2.96 15.71 -19.93
C PHE A 817 3.10 17.22 -19.78
N THR A 818 2.28 17.96 -20.52
CA THR A 818 2.19 19.42 -20.40
C THR A 818 1.51 19.78 -19.08
N VAL A 819 2.04 20.80 -18.40
CA VAL A 819 1.46 21.37 -17.17
C VAL A 819 0.07 21.93 -17.46
N ASN A 820 -0.96 21.35 -16.84
CA ASN A 820 -2.32 21.85 -16.89
C ASN A 820 -2.65 22.65 -15.63
N ASN A 821 -2.68 23.98 -15.78
CA ASN A 821 -2.98 24.91 -14.70
C ASN A 821 -4.41 24.78 -14.16
N ALA A 822 -5.36 24.20 -14.91
CA ALA A 822 -6.74 24.03 -14.45
C ALA A 822 -6.87 23.00 -13.30
N ILE A 823 -5.95 22.03 -13.23
CA ILE A 823 -5.82 21.05 -12.14
C ILE A 823 -4.57 21.30 -11.27
N LEU A 824 -4.03 22.53 -11.32
CA LEU A 824 -2.88 22.99 -10.54
C LEU A 824 -1.66 22.05 -10.59
N ASP A 825 -1.31 21.55 -11.78
CA ASP A 825 -0.14 20.66 -11.96
C ASP A 825 1.18 21.26 -11.42
N PRO A 826 2.13 20.41 -10.95
CA PRO A 826 3.43 20.87 -10.49
C PRO A 826 4.28 21.37 -11.67
N ASN A 827 4.54 22.69 -11.71
CA ASN A 827 5.41 23.28 -12.72
C ASN A 827 6.89 23.19 -12.32
N PHE A 828 7.50 22.04 -12.63
CA PHE A 828 8.91 21.75 -12.33
C PHE A 828 9.90 22.69 -13.02
N GLU A 829 9.56 23.33 -14.15
CA GLU A 829 10.44 24.34 -14.76
C GLU A 829 10.57 25.58 -13.87
N THR A 830 9.47 26.01 -13.25
CA THR A 830 9.50 27.13 -12.29
C THR A 830 10.01 26.73 -10.91
N PHE A 831 9.64 25.55 -10.40
CA PHE A 831 10.04 25.10 -9.06
C PHE A 831 11.53 24.71 -8.99
N CYS A 832 12.07 24.08 -10.02
CA CYS A 832 13.48 23.65 -10.07
C CYS A 832 14.42 24.66 -10.73
N ALA A 833 13.98 25.91 -10.94
CA ALA A 833 14.81 26.95 -11.52
C ALA A 833 16.05 27.23 -10.64
N GLY A 834 17.24 26.81 -11.12
CA GLY A 834 18.49 26.91 -10.36
C GLY A 834 18.71 25.83 -9.29
N GLN A 835 17.86 24.81 -9.23
CA GLN A 835 18.04 23.64 -8.37
C GLN A 835 18.83 22.52 -9.08
N SER A 836 18.99 21.35 -8.45
CA SER A 836 19.78 20.25 -9.04
C SER A 836 19.04 19.49 -10.14
N ASP A 837 19.77 18.64 -10.89
CA ASP A 837 19.22 17.71 -11.88
C ASP A 837 18.28 16.66 -11.28
N LYS A 838 18.24 16.55 -9.94
CA LYS A 838 17.38 15.65 -9.15
C LYS A 838 16.17 16.33 -8.51
N CYS A 839 15.94 17.62 -8.76
CA CYS A 839 14.76 18.33 -8.30
C CYS A 839 13.49 17.95 -9.06
N ALA A 840 13.58 17.82 -10.40
CA ALA A 840 12.43 17.50 -11.25
C ALA A 840 12.10 16.00 -11.21
N ARG A 841 11.44 15.55 -10.13
CA ARG A 841 11.05 14.15 -9.87
C ARG A 841 9.61 14.08 -9.35
N THR A 842 8.98 12.91 -9.48
CA THR A 842 7.61 12.65 -9.00
C THR A 842 7.44 13.09 -7.54
N TRP A 843 6.40 13.88 -7.27
CA TRP A 843 5.95 14.13 -5.90
C TRP A 843 5.27 12.86 -5.34
N GLY A 844 5.73 12.36 -4.21
CA GLY A 844 5.01 11.31 -3.47
C GLY A 844 3.67 11.87 -2.98
N VAL A 845 3.71 13.01 -2.29
CA VAL A 845 2.53 13.78 -1.89
C VAL A 845 2.74 15.27 -2.19
N ARG A 846 1.75 15.90 -2.82
CA ARG A 846 1.67 17.37 -2.94
C ARG A 846 0.32 17.86 -2.40
N ALA A 847 0.30 18.96 -1.66
CA ALA A 847 -0.93 19.60 -1.18
C ALA A 847 -0.89 21.10 -1.45
N ILE A 848 -1.99 21.65 -1.95
CA ILE A 848 -2.15 23.05 -2.35
C ILE A 848 -3.45 23.59 -1.75
N ASP A 849 -3.42 24.70 -1.01
CA ASP A 849 -4.59 25.35 -0.37
C ASP A 849 -5.48 24.38 0.45
N SER A 850 -4.93 23.26 0.92
CA SER A 850 -5.67 22.12 1.48
C SER A 850 -5.52 22.04 2.99
N LYS A 851 -6.52 21.50 3.70
CA LYS A 851 -6.55 21.51 5.17
C LYS A 851 -7.25 20.28 5.72
N ASP A 852 -7.19 20.04 7.02
CA ASP A 852 -7.90 18.93 7.65
C ASP A 852 -7.54 17.56 7.00
N ILE A 853 -6.29 17.41 6.55
CA ILE A 853 -5.74 16.18 5.95
C ILE A 853 -4.87 15.47 6.99
N LEU A 854 -5.20 14.20 7.26
CA LEU A 854 -4.57 13.36 8.28
C LEU A 854 -4.00 12.09 7.65
N ILE A 855 -2.67 11.94 7.65
CA ILE A 855 -1.96 10.82 7.02
C ILE A 855 -1.26 10.01 8.12
N TYR A 856 -1.86 8.89 8.51
CA TYR A 856 -1.37 7.95 9.51
C TYR A 856 -0.58 6.83 8.84
N GLY A 857 0.71 7.06 8.67
CA GLY A 857 1.63 6.23 7.92
C GLY A 857 1.74 6.69 6.48
N ALA A 858 2.97 7.00 6.06
CA ALA A 858 3.30 7.25 4.66
C ALA A 858 4.66 6.63 4.32
N GLY A 859 4.69 5.75 3.32
CA GLY A 859 5.91 5.14 2.78
C GLY A 859 6.25 5.70 1.41
N LEU A 860 7.11 6.72 1.32
CA LEU A 860 7.33 7.47 0.07
C LEU A 860 8.78 7.33 -0.42
N TYR A 861 9.00 6.56 -1.49
CA TYR A 861 10.34 6.06 -1.83
C TYR A 861 10.88 6.56 -3.18
N SER A 862 12.19 6.78 -3.22
CA SER A 862 12.96 7.09 -4.43
C SER A 862 14.13 6.11 -4.54
N PHE A 863 14.07 5.17 -5.48
CA PHE A 863 15.04 4.06 -5.57
C PHE A 863 16.05 4.17 -6.71
N PHE A 864 15.92 5.17 -7.58
CA PHE A 864 16.69 5.25 -8.81
C PHE A 864 16.93 6.70 -9.26
N ASN A 865 17.99 6.90 -10.03
CA ASN A 865 18.16 8.04 -10.93
C ASN A 865 18.55 7.48 -12.31
N ASN A 866 17.66 7.54 -13.32
CA ASN A 866 17.84 6.86 -14.60
C ASN A 866 18.27 5.37 -14.44
N TYR A 867 17.52 4.61 -13.63
CA TYR A 867 17.81 3.22 -13.25
C TYR A 867 19.13 2.92 -12.53
N ASP A 868 19.95 3.91 -12.17
CA ASP A 868 21.11 3.73 -11.28
C ASP A 868 20.70 3.85 -9.80
N GLN A 869 21.27 3.02 -8.92
CA GLN A 869 20.92 2.95 -7.49
C GLN A 869 22.02 3.44 -6.52
N VAL A 870 23.13 4.01 -7.00
CA VAL A 870 24.19 4.58 -6.14
C VAL A 870 23.61 5.63 -5.18
N CYS A 871 22.57 6.35 -5.61
CA CYS A 871 21.85 7.33 -4.81
C CYS A 871 21.10 6.75 -3.60
N VAL A 872 20.75 5.45 -3.59
CA VAL A 872 19.97 4.80 -2.52
C VAL A 872 20.79 4.65 -1.23
N GLY A 873 22.09 4.38 -1.37
CA GLY A 873 23.04 4.35 -0.25
C GLY A 873 23.47 5.75 0.21
N GLN A 874 23.41 6.74 -0.68
CA GLN A 874 23.69 8.15 -0.38
C GLN A 874 22.45 8.91 0.14
N ASN A 875 21.27 8.28 0.11
CA ASN A 875 19.96 8.87 0.42
C ASN A 875 19.61 10.13 -0.40
N ASN A 876 19.98 10.16 -1.69
CA ASN A 876 19.88 11.36 -2.54
C ASN A 876 19.37 11.09 -3.97
N CYS A 877 18.42 10.18 -4.17
CA CYS A 877 17.85 9.88 -5.50
C CYS A 877 16.99 11.03 -6.05
N GLN A 878 16.29 11.77 -5.17
CA GLN A 878 15.62 13.03 -5.51
C GLN A 878 15.83 14.10 -4.45
N ASP A 879 15.60 15.37 -4.79
CA ASP A 879 15.79 16.47 -3.84
C ASP A 879 14.62 16.61 -2.86
N HIS A 880 13.38 16.37 -3.29
CA HIS A 880 12.17 16.57 -2.48
C HIS A 880 11.16 15.43 -2.65
N MET A 881 10.44 15.03 -1.59
CA MET A 881 9.39 13.99 -1.64
C MET A 881 7.97 14.50 -1.37
N VAL A 882 7.81 15.39 -0.40
CA VAL A 882 6.53 16.04 -0.07
C VAL A 882 6.60 17.55 -0.29
N SER A 883 5.59 18.13 -0.95
CA SER A 883 5.37 19.59 -1.04
C SER A 883 4.06 19.98 -0.37
N LEU A 884 4.13 20.93 0.57
CA LEU A 884 2.99 21.55 1.22
C LEU A 884 2.96 23.04 0.88
N GLU A 885 2.00 23.43 0.06
CA GLU A 885 1.79 24.80 -0.44
C GLU A 885 0.51 25.33 0.21
N ASN A 886 0.66 26.30 1.13
CA ASN A 886 -0.46 26.92 1.86
C ASN A 886 -1.45 25.89 2.49
N SER A 887 -0.92 24.82 3.12
CA SER A 887 -1.74 23.65 3.50
C SER A 887 -1.48 23.10 4.91
N ASP A 888 -2.54 22.78 5.66
CA ASP A 888 -2.50 22.02 6.92
C ASP A 888 -2.67 20.52 6.65
N VAL A 889 -1.53 19.83 6.54
CA VAL A 889 -1.42 18.37 6.43
C VAL A 889 -0.62 17.85 7.62
N LYS A 890 -1.19 16.88 8.34
CA LYS A 890 -0.57 16.24 9.50
C LYS A 890 -0.17 14.82 9.14
N PHE A 891 1.13 14.55 9.19
CA PHE A 891 1.68 13.20 8.98
C PHE A 891 2.07 12.59 10.32
N PHE A 892 1.61 11.37 10.57
CA PHE A 892 2.07 10.51 11.66
C PHE A 892 2.86 9.35 11.02
N GLY A 893 4.10 9.09 11.43
CA GLY A 893 4.91 8.03 10.83
C GLY A 893 5.18 8.21 9.32
N LEU A 894 5.67 9.38 8.92
CA LEU A 894 6.17 9.64 7.56
C LEU A 894 7.56 9.00 7.39
N SER A 895 7.63 7.89 6.67
CA SER A 895 8.87 7.22 6.26
C SER A 895 9.17 7.51 4.79
N THR A 896 10.26 8.22 4.50
CA THR A 896 10.72 8.45 3.12
C THR A 896 12.02 7.72 2.84
N LYS A 897 12.28 7.34 1.58
CA LYS A 897 13.58 6.78 1.19
C LYS A 897 14.28 7.64 0.14
N ALA A 898 15.49 8.09 0.49
CA ALA A 898 16.46 8.72 -0.41
C ALA A 898 15.95 9.96 -1.16
N ALA A 899 15.09 10.74 -0.50
CA ALA A 899 14.84 12.13 -0.87
C ALA A 899 15.54 13.04 0.15
N ILE A 900 16.32 14.02 -0.30
CA ILE A 900 17.10 14.88 0.60
C ILE A 900 16.16 15.60 1.59
N ASN A 901 15.12 16.24 1.05
CA ASN A 901 14.03 16.86 1.79
C ASN A 901 12.85 15.88 1.87
N MET A 902 12.58 15.36 3.07
CA MET A 902 11.38 14.56 3.35
C MET A 902 10.13 15.40 3.14
N VAL A 903 10.14 16.63 3.68
CA VAL A 903 9.05 17.61 3.58
C VAL A 903 9.58 18.99 3.19
N THR A 904 8.87 19.61 2.26
CA THR A 904 9.06 20.98 1.80
C THR A 904 7.79 21.77 2.08
N VAL A 905 7.88 22.93 2.74
CA VAL A 905 6.75 23.83 3.05
C VAL A 905 6.98 25.16 2.34
N ASN A 906 6.03 25.58 1.50
CA ASN A 906 6.08 26.84 0.76
C ASN A 906 7.44 27.11 0.06
N GLY A 907 7.97 26.07 -0.61
CA GLY A 907 9.26 26.10 -1.32
C GLY A 907 10.51 26.02 -0.44
N LYS A 908 10.39 25.79 0.87
CA LYS A 908 11.52 25.69 1.82
C LYS A 908 11.59 24.31 2.45
N SER A 909 12.81 23.82 2.69
CA SER A 909 13.02 22.57 3.45
C SER A 909 12.46 22.68 4.87
N ALA A 910 11.73 21.65 5.31
CA ALA A 910 11.15 21.58 6.65
C ALA A 910 11.59 20.34 7.44
N ALA A 911 11.94 19.23 6.77
CA ALA A 911 12.53 18.03 7.37
C ALA A 911 13.45 17.29 6.39
N LEU A 912 14.63 16.85 6.83
CA LEU A 912 15.68 16.21 6.02
C LEU A 912 15.83 14.71 6.33
N ASP A 913 16.23 13.89 5.33
CA ASP A 913 16.52 12.45 5.54
C ASP A 913 17.69 12.26 6.53
N SER A 914 18.73 13.10 6.42
CA SER A 914 19.90 13.14 7.32
C SER A 914 19.53 13.22 8.79
N ASP A 915 18.49 13.99 9.11
CA ASP A 915 18.13 14.35 10.47
C ASP A 915 17.19 13.31 11.09
N ASN A 916 16.64 12.41 10.27
CA ASN A 916 15.57 11.47 10.64
C ASN A 916 15.89 10.02 10.31
N ARG A 917 17.16 9.70 10.00
CA ARG A 917 17.65 8.36 9.63
C ARG A 917 17.06 7.22 10.48
N ASN A 918 16.46 6.25 9.80
CA ASN A 918 15.98 4.98 10.34
C ASN A 918 16.83 3.82 9.78
N ASN A 919 16.44 2.58 10.07
CA ASN A 919 17.02 1.31 9.61
C ASN A 919 17.34 1.26 8.11
N PHE A 920 16.52 1.89 7.27
CA PHE A 920 16.69 1.96 5.82
C PHE A 920 16.12 3.25 5.22
N CYS A 921 14.87 3.57 5.56
CA CYS A 921 14.25 4.88 5.32
C CYS A 921 14.82 5.96 6.27
N ALA A 922 14.38 7.20 6.13
CA ALA A 922 14.32 8.16 7.24
C ALA A 922 12.84 8.30 7.68
N THR A 923 12.59 8.55 8.96
CA THR A 923 11.23 8.54 9.52
C THR A 923 10.98 9.72 10.47
N VAL A 924 9.90 10.45 10.22
CA VAL A 924 9.34 11.48 11.10
C VAL A 924 8.08 10.92 11.76
N ALA A 925 8.04 10.91 13.10
CA ALA A 925 6.93 10.35 13.86
C ALA A 925 5.70 11.28 13.90
N LEU A 926 5.93 12.60 13.89
CA LEU A 926 4.90 13.63 13.64
C LEU A 926 5.48 14.78 12.80
N PHE A 927 4.83 15.12 11.71
CA PHE A 927 5.01 16.40 11.02
C PHE A 927 3.69 17.17 11.02
N GLN A 928 3.73 18.43 11.46
CA GLN A 928 2.63 19.38 11.34
C GLN A 928 3.15 20.73 10.83
N ALA A 929 2.71 21.12 9.64
CA ALA A 929 2.90 22.47 9.13
C ALA A 929 2.12 23.50 9.98
N PRO A 930 2.59 24.75 10.08
CA PRO A 930 1.76 25.85 10.53
C PRO A 930 0.92 26.39 9.37
N LEU A 931 -0.19 27.03 9.72
CA LEU A 931 -0.90 27.97 8.86
C LEU A 931 -0.19 29.34 8.89
#